data_AF-A0A9D1D846-F1
#
_entry.id   AF-A0A9D1D846-F1
#
_cell.length_a   1.000
_cell.length_b   1.000
_cell.length_c   1.000
_cell.angle_alpha   90.00
_cell.angle_beta   90.00
_cell.angle_gamma   90.00
#
_symmetry.space_group_name_H-M   'P 1'
#
loop_
_entity.id
_entity.type
_entity.pdbx_description
1 polymer ?
#
loop_
_entity_poly.entity_id
_entity_poly.type
_entity_poly.pdbx_seq_one_letter_code
_entity_poly.pdbx_strand_id
1 'polypeptide(L)'
;MRKRIISLFLAVVLVFSVIPVSALAAVRDLLGNDPAVNQAILNELDALTGGSGAEAAAVLEQYGLLDENGQLNVDETINLNGEAMTLDEVMALLADPSTDLTEVGYVDGTPIALGDLKTIVEIEQELQRIQETYFSDRTFSGEAVENLNSLLDQMETSGISLQSEGASGAEALPVFDEAVTGPSSGYYWKASNAGLEVGDSLRVYVKAVMPEAMRKLCPDEKEAYIVVQFLSNLEEESNYILETAFVKVNGEASLLAFTADKPLDEVYLRVSYNVNPVLPSDADWSALSGYSFGTLWSGVSFYGAEGFAFEDPSGKKSDTFNCFLDYSFDAPAFKTTWQDVFHEFGNEGPTGKVTIPMYIDEESKAQMEKTIAYLNACKDVPAGSVIQASTRFAQANDQGINLMCSLSMFQQANQSSFTVLTDHSSTGFPINLPSSSETDPDSTTITFDFTSKQIPTSFDIPYCNSTIGTTIQNDVKNTWWYTMAYWSEYELLNDNDNPTLTVSAPAGEYQSGDLIPIQITADEYIQRNDNAAITINGESYLLSDLHASSSGKFLSLLYEVQPFDTQSLIISLSSDCGITDIFGNPVNEVNGVTLRDITLVAPLVKNAPTGLTASAFDDSGITFTVTADDDYAEIIANYDDGKTTPFQVVVNDGSKTHTLPVAITEDGTFVTAPLTIARKQEDATYLATLQVNEGSKEEPDWVDIPWITAAFTVPAYVNVDSVEVTADKADVTELSLGDAYRPVLTATVNGENGQTPTDAGGTWSSSNEAIATLTENADGTATVVLTGEKLGEVTFTFTADNGTEEEGDDKEASIQYTVTAGDSLALVIPTTSATIVTRKEAAATVLWSSNASQFAPDKDFTYTIQVYEGNFQTEAVLDPDKLVKTYEAGKDKNSVTIEAGVLTQLSQGSDPAYTVLVSMPHPNASSNDIKLTAMAWIVVQPVPAKAVLTRPENTYLLDNEGSINIGWAVENRDTEATGQ
;
A
#
# COMPACT_ATOMS: atom_id res chain seq x y z
N MET A 1 27.42 25.36 -29.60
CA MET A 1 28.06 24.18 -30.23
C MET A 1 28.32 23.05 -29.25
N ARG A 2 28.95 23.26 -28.08
CA ARG A 2 29.14 22.20 -27.05
C ARG A 2 27.86 21.49 -26.61
N LYS A 3 26.73 22.20 -26.46
CA LYS A 3 25.43 21.61 -26.11
C LYS A 3 24.80 20.72 -27.21
N ARG A 4 25.07 21.00 -28.49
CA ARG A 4 24.60 20.16 -29.61
C ARG A 4 25.39 18.87 -29.76
N ILE A 5 26.69 18.93 -29.47
CA ILE A 5 27.56 17.75 -29.49
C ILE A 5 27.23 16.83 -28.31
N ILE A 6 26.94 17.39 -27.11
CA ILE A 6 26.52 16.60 -25.94
C ILE A 6 25.13 15.99 -26.13
N SER A 7 24.17 16.68 -26.76
CA SER A 7 22.86 16.10 -27.08
C SER A 7 22.93 15.04 -28.19
N LEU A 8 23.77 15.21 -29.22
CA LEU A 8 24.02 14.16 -30.21
C LEU A 8 24.70 12.94 -29.55
N PHE A 9 25.60 13.19 -28.60
CA PHE A 9 26.30 12.17 -27.82
C PHE A 9 25.37 11.42 -26.86
N LEU A 10 24.37 12.08 -26.25
CA LEU A 10 23.35 11.41 -25.43
C LEU A 10 22.37 10.60 -26.28
N ALA A 11 22.00 11.08 -27.47
CA ALA A 11 21.14 10.35 -28.41
C ALA A 11 21.84 9.08 -28.92
N VAL A 12 23.15 9.13 -29.21
CA VAL A 12 23.94 7.96 -29.62
C VAL A 12 24.09 6.93 -28.49
N VAL A 13 24.12 7.35 -27.22
CA VAL A 13 24.15 6.43 -26.06
C VAL A 13 22.78 5.76 -25.81
N LEU A 14 21.69 6.38 -26.22
CA LEU A 14 20.31 5.91 -25.97
C LEU A 14 19.74 5.00 -27.08
N VAL A 15 20.40 4.89 -28.25
CA VAL A 15 19.91 4.09 -29.40
C VAL A 15 20.45 2.64 -29.43
N PHE A 16 21.35 2.27 -28.51
CA PHE A 16 22.01 0.96 -28.50
C PHE A 16 21.16 -0.26 -28.10
N SER A 17 19.84 -0.14 -27.95
CA SER A 17 18.99 -1.19 -27.39
C SER A 17 17.94 -1.75 -28.35
N VAL A 18 18.31 -2.08 -29.60
CA VAL A 18 17.42 -2.82 -30.52
C VAL A 18 18.18 -3.82 -31.39
N ILE A 19 18.56 -4.99 -30.85
CA ILE A 19 18.67 -6.23 -31.65
C ILE A 19 18.30 -7.44 -30.77
N PRO A 20 17.46 -8.39 -31.23
CA PRO A 20 17.30 -9.70 -30.59
C PRO A 20 18.61 -10.50 -30.58
N VAL A 21 18.84 -11.29 -29.51
CA VAL A 21 20.09 -12.04 -29.19
C VAL A 21 20.33 -13.26 -30.12
N SER A 22 20.06 -13.14 -31.41
CA SER A 22 20.30 -14.26 -32.34
C SER A 22 20.48 -13.76 -33.77
N ALA A 23 21.74 -13.76 -34.22
CA ALA A 23 22.28 -13.59 -35.59
C ALA A 23 23.13 -12.32 -35.77
N LEU A 24 24.42 -12.42 -35.44
CA LEU A 24 25.45 -11.43 -35.80
C LEU A 24 26.61 -12.20 -36.46
N ALA A 25 27.00 -11.80 -37.67
CA ALA A 25 28.04 -12.42 -38.46
C ALA A 25 28.46 -11.44 -39.59
N ALA A 26 29.71 -10.97 -39.51
CA ALA A 26 30.44 -10.03 -40.39
C ALA A 26 30.29 -8.53 -40.07
N VAL A 27 31.36 -7.93 -39.52
CA VAL A 27 31.61 -6.48 -39.61
C VAL A 27 32.21 -6.17 -40.98
N ARG A 28 31.39 -5.64 -41.89
CA ARG A 28 31.76 -5.39 -43.29
C ARG A 28 33.06 -4.58 -43.44
N ASP A 29 33.32 -3.67 -42.51
CA ASP A 29 34.48 -2.77 -42.57
C ASP A 29 35.79 -3.40 -42.03
N LEU A 30 35.71 -4.51 -41.27
CA LEU A 30 36.90 -5.23 -40.77
C LEU A 30 37.54 -6.13 -41.85
N LEU A 31 36.77 -6.57 -42.85
CA LEU A 31 37.26 -7.40 -43.96
C LEU A 31 38.29 -6.67 -44.85
N GLY A 32 38.28 -5.33 -44.83
CA GLY A 32 39.19 -4.49 -45.60
C GLY A 32 40.45 -4.03 -44.84
N ASN A 33 40.55 -4.34 -43.55
CA ASN A 33 41.64 -3.89 -42.70
C ASN A 33 42.91 -4.76 -42.86
N ASP A 34 44.06 -4.17 -42.55
CA ASP A 34 45.29 -4.94 -42.38
C ASP A 34 45.13 -5.86 -41.15
N PRO A 35 45.58 -7.12 -41.18
CA PRO A 35 45.46 -8.04 -40.04
C PRO A 35 46.04 -7.48 -38.73
N ALA A 36 47.10 -6.67 -38.80
CA ALA A 36 47.66 -6.02 -37.62
C ALA A 36 46.73 -4.97 -37.00
N VAL A 37 45.86 -4.35 -37.81
CA VAL A 37 44.84 -3.40 -37.36
C VAL A 37 43.70 -4.14 -36.65
N ASN A 38 43.22 -5.25 -37.22
CA ASN A 38 42.18 -6.06 -36.57
C ASN A 38 42.69 -6.64 -35.24
N GLN A 39 43.94 -7.11 -35.19
CA GLN A 39 44.53 -7.56 -33.93
C GLN A 39 44.66 -6.43 -32.89
N ALA A 40 44.94 -5.19 -33.32
CA ALA A 40 44.99 -4.04 -32.43
C ALA A 40 43.60 -3.67 -31.89
N ILE A 41 42.57 -3.73 -32.75
CA ILE A 41 41.17 -3.53 -32.36
C ILE A 41 40.77 -4.58 -31.30
N LEU A 42 41.02 -5.86 -31.56
CA LEU A 42 40.72 -6.94 -30.63
C LEU A 42 41.37 -6.72 -29.25
N ASN A 43 42.65 -6.36 -29.21
CA ASN A 43 43.36 -6.11 -27.96
C ASN A 43 42.79 -4.91 -27.18
N GLU A 44 42.31 -3.88 -27.87
CA GLU A 44 41.73 -2.69 -27.23
C GLU A 44 40.32 -2.99 -26.69
N LEU A 45 39.54 -3.81 -27.41
CA LEU A 45 38.23 -4.30 -26.94
C LEU A 45 38.37 -5.24 -25.74
N ASP A 46 39.33 -6.17 -25.76
CA ASP A 46 39.65 -7.07 -24.64
C ASP A 46 40.10 -6.31 -23.38
N ALA A 47 40.73 -5.13 -23.56
CA ALA A 47 41.15 -4.28 -22.45
C ALA A 47 39.96 -3.58 -21.72
N LEU A 48 38.74 -3.62 -22.28
CA LEU A 48 37.54 -3.04 -21.67
C LEU A 48 36.97 -3.98 -20.59
N THR A 49 37.62 -4.08 -19.44
CA THR A 49 37.21 -4.94 -18.30
C THR A 49 36.65 -4.17 -17.08
N GLY A 50 36.26 -2.91 -17.24
CA GLY A 50 35.61 -2.07 -16.23
C GLY A 50 35.66 -0.58 -16.61
N GLY A 51 34.52 0.13 -16.53
CA GLY A 51 34.34 1.51 -17.01
C GLY A 51 32.86 1.87 -17.21
N SER A 52 32.56 3.08 -17.65
CA SER A 52 31.17 3.48 -17.99
C SER A 52 30.81 3.13 -19.44
N GLY A 53 29.53 2.89 -19.74
CA GLY A 53 29.08 2.65 -21.12
C GLY A 53 29.43 3.78 -22.10
N ALA A 54 29.58 5.01 -21.61
CA ALA A 54 30.04 6.14 -22.41
C ALA A 54 31.52 6.02 -22.85
N GLU A 55 32.37 5.42 -22.03
CA GLU A 55 33.77 5.15 -22.38
C GLU A 55 33.86 4.01 -23.41
N ALA A 56 33.07 2.95 -23.24
CA ALA A 56 32.98 1.86 -24.19
C ALA A 56 32.47 2.36 -25.57
N ALA A 57 31.40 3.16 -25.61
CA ALA A 57 30.84 3.70 -26.85
C ALA A 57 31.85 4.57 -27.63
N ALA A 58 32.65 5.38 -26.93
CA ALA A 58 33.68 6.21 -27.56
C ALA A 58 34.80 5.37 -28.21
N VAL A 59 35.17 4.24 -27.60
CA VAL A 59 36.15 3.30 -28.18
C VAL A 59 35.55 2.63 -29.43
N LEU A 60 34.29 2.22 -29.39
CA LEU A 60 33.60 1.61 -30.53
C LEU A 60 33.47 2.59 -31.73
N GLU A 61 33.12 3.85 -31.45
CA GLU A 61 33.04 4.91 -32.48
C GLU A 61 34.42 5.19 -33.11
N GLN A 62 35.48 5.25 -32.29
CA GLN A 62 36.84 5.48 -32.76
C GLN A 62 37.29 4.45 -33.82
N TYR A 63 36.89 3.19 -33.65
CA TYR A 63 37.26 2.11 -34.55
C TYR A 63 36.25 1.86 -35.68
N GLY A 64 35.20 2.69 -35.80
CA GLY A 64 34.17 2.55 -36.83
C GLY A 64 33.33 1.28 -36.68
N LEU A 65 33.25 0.73 -35.46
CA LEU A 65 32.47 -0.47 -35.15
C LEU A 65 30.99 -0.15 -34.91
N LEU A 66 30.65 1.15 -34.94
CA LEU A 66 29.29 1.67 -34.88
C LEU A 66 28.87 2.23 -36.24
N ASP A 67 27.61 2.01 -36.60
CA ASP A 67 27.00 2.59 -37.78
C ASP A 67 26.57 4.05 -37.57
N GLU A 68 25.97 4.67 -38.59
CA GLU A 68 25.50 6.07 -38.55
C GLU A 68 24.37 6.33 -37.54
N ASN A 69 23.76 5.28 -37.01
CA ASN A 69 22.69 5.33 -36.01
C ASN A 69 23.20 4.96 -34.61
N GLY A 70 24.49 4.66 -34.44
CA GLY A 70 25.03 4.19 -33.17
C GLY A 70 24.55 2.78 -32.84
N GLN A 71 24.52 1.88 -33.82
CA GLN A 71 24.34 0.44 -33.62
C GLN A 71 25.62 -0.31 -34.01
N LEU A 72 25.84 -1.51 -33.47
CA LEU A 72 26.97 -2.35 -33.89
C LEU A 72 26.86 -2.64 -35.39
N ASN A 73 27.93 -2.39 -36.14
CA ASN A 73 27.99 -2.58 -37.59
C ASN A 73 28.22 -4.08 -37.94
N VAL A 74 27.23 -4.93 -37.65
CA VAL A 74 27.27 -6.40 -37.83
C VAL A 74 26.14 -6.86 -38.76
N ASP A 75 26.44 -7.72 -39.74
CA ASP A 75 25.45 -8.35 -40.62
C ASP A 75 24.90 -9.67 -40.02
N GLU A 76 23.86 -10.29 -40.59
CA GLU A 76 23.21 -11.48 -39.99
C GLU A 76 23.81 -12.84 -40.45
N THR A 77 24.69 -12.88 -41.45
CA THR A 77 25.16 -14.16 -42.05
C THR A 77 26.57 -14.10 -42.63
N ILE A 78 27.46 -15.04 -42.25
CA ILE A 78 28.75 -15.25 -42.91
C ILE A 78 28.59 -16.28 -44.04
N ASN A 79 28.82 -15.87 -45.29
CA ASN A 79 28.97 -16.80 -46.41
C ASN A 79 30.45 -17.14 -46.61
N LEU A 80 30.94 -18.24 -46.02
CA LEU A 80 32.32 -18.67 -46.19
C LEU A 80 32.40 -19.70 -47.34
N ASN A 81 33.20 -19.40 -48.37
CA ASN A 81 33.39 -20.25 -49.56
C ASN A 81 32.10 -20.59 -50.33
N GLY A 82 31.07 -19.73 -50.22
CA GLY A 82 29.79 -19.90 -50.92
C GLY A 82 28.77 -20.77 -50.19
N GLU A 83 29.03 -21.16 -48.95
CA GLU A 83 28.09 -21.82 -48.05
C GLU A 83 27.77 -20.89 -46.87
N ALA A 84 26.49 -20.70 -46.56
CA ALA A 84 26.05 -19.89 -45.43
C ALA A 84 26.29 -20.69 -44.14
N MET A 85 27.10 -20.15 -43.23
CA MET A 85 27.39 -20.76 -41.93
C MET A 85 27.03 -19.80 -40.80
N THR A 86 26.59 -20.36 -39.67
CA THR A 86 26.36 -19.61 -38.44
C THR A 86 27.69 -19.23 -37.77
N LEU A 87 27.70 -18.20 -36.91
CA LEU A 87 28.88 -17.80 -36.16
C LEU A 87 29.47 -18.98 -35.36
N ASP A 88 28.62 -19.79 -34.73
CA ASP A 88 29.02 -20.99 -33.99
C ASP A 88 29.70 -22.05 -34.88
N GLU A 89 29.22 -22.23 -36.12
CA GLU A 89 29.82 -23.15 -37.09
C GLU A 89 31.18 -22.65 -37.59
N VAL A 90 31.31 -21.34 -37.83
CA VAL A 90 32.57 -20.70 -38.22
C VAL A 90 33.57 -20.77 -37.06
N MET A 91 33.14 -20.52 -35.82
CA MET A 91 33.98 -20.65 -34.63
C MET A 91 34.45 -22.08 -34.41
N ALA A 92 33.57 -23.07 -34.57
CA ALA A 92 33.93 -24.48 -34.46
C ALA A 92 35.00 -24.86 -35.50
N LEU A 93 34.89 -24.35 -36.73
CA LEU A 93 35.88 -24.56 -37.79
C LEU A 93 37.24 -23.90 -37.45
N LEU A 94 37.24 -22.67 -36.94
CA LEU A 94 38.46 -21.91 -36.63
C LEU A 94 39.11 -22.30 -35.30
N ALA A 95 38.39 -23.01 -34.44
CA ALA A 95 38.87 -23.58 -33.18
C ALA A 95 39.49 -24.98 -33.34
N ASP A 96 39.21 -25.70 -34.42
CA ASP A 96 39.78 -27.03 -34.68
C ASP A 96 41.31 -26.92 -34.89
N PRO A 97 42.15 -27.58 -34.05
CA PRO A 97 43.61 -27.56 -34.19
C PRO A 97 44.13 -28.12 -35.52
N SER A 98 43.29 -28.86 -36.27
CA SER A 98 43.61 -29.42 -37.57
C SER A 98 43.28 -28.49 -38.75
N THR A 99 42.61 -27.36 -38.51
CA THR A 99 42.32 -26.34 -39.52
C THR A 99 43.60 -25.58 -39.89
N ASP A 100 43.92 -25.53 -41.20
CA ASP A 100 45.03 -24.73 -41.71
C ASP A 100 44.61 -23.25 -41.79
N LEU A 101 44.98 -22.48 -40.77
CA LEU A 101 44.68 -21.04 -40.70
C LEU A 101 45.36 -20.21 -41.80
N THR A 102 46.27 -20.79 -42.60
CA THR A 102 46.86 -20.13 -43.77
C THR A 102 46.05 -20.31 -45.05
N GLU A 103 44.99 -21.12 -45.03
CA GLU A 103 44.04 -21.26 -46.13
C GLU A 103 43.25 -19.96 -46.34
N VAL A 104 42.97 -19.62 -47.60
CA VAL A 104 42.18 -18.44 -47.97
C VAL A 104 40.74 -18.86 -48.21
N GLY A 105 39.84 -18.42 -47.33
CA GLY A 105 38.39 -18.50 -47.52
C GLY A 105 37.84 -17.25 -48.22
N TYR A 106 36.58 -17.30 -48.64
CA TYR A 106 35.87 -16.13 -49.16
C TYR A 106 34.69 -15.80 -48.27
N VAL A 107 34.68 -14.62 -47.62
CA VAL A 107 33.52 -14.10 -46.88
C VAL A 107 32.83 -13.07 -47.76
N ASP A 108 31.58 -13.34 -48.15
CA ASP A 108 30.78 -12.49 -49.06
C ASP A 108 31.53 -12.08 -50.34
N GLY A 109 32.32 -13.01 -50.87
CA GLY A 109 33.11 -12.81 -52.08
C GLY A 109 34.46 -12.12 -51.88
N THR A 110 34.80 -11.72 -50.65
CA THR A 110 36.11 -11.13 -50.29
C THR A 110 37.07 -12.22 -49.81
N PRO A 111 38.25 -12.38 -50.45
CA PRO A 111 39.24 -13.37 -50.02
C PRO A 111 39.89 -12.95 -48.69
N ILE A 112 39.89 -13.86 -47.72
CA ILE A 112 40.47 -13.66 -46.38
C ILE A 112 41.17 -14.93 -45.91
N ALA A 113 42.34 -14.81 -45.28
CA ALA A 113 42.97 -15.97 -44.64
C ALA A 113 42.14 -16.39 -43.44
N LEU A 114 41.96 -17.70 -43.22
CA LEU A 114 41.18 -18.21 -42.08
C LEU A 114 41.74 -17.73 -40.73
N GLY A 115 43.05 -17.50 -40.63
CA GLY A 115 43.67 -16.88 -39.46
C GLY A 115 43.24 -15.43 -39.23
N ASP A 116 43.04 -14.64 -40.28
CA ASP A 116 42.57 -13.25 -40.17
C ASP A 116 41.06 -13.22 -39.89
N LEU A 117 40.31 -14.16 -40.49
CA LEU A 117 38.88 -14.36 -40.20
C LEU A 117 38.66 -14.72 -38.73
N LYS A 118 39.55 -15.52 -38.14
CA LYS A 118 39.52 -15.85 -36.71
C LYS A 118 39.60 -14.60 -35.83
N THR A 119 40.52 -13.68 -36.14
CA THR A 119 40.62 -12.41 -35.40
C THR A 119 39.36 -11.57 -35.53
N ILE A 120 38.72 -11.54 -36.71
CA ILE A 120 37.46 -10.80 -36.92
C ILE A 120 36.31 -11.41 -36.10
N VAL A 121 36.21 -12.74 -36.08
CA VAL A 121 35.21 -13.44 -35.27
C VAL A 121 35.44 -13.24 -33.77
N GLU A 122 36.68 -13.22 -33.31
CA GLU A 122 37.03 -12.89 -31.91
C GLU A 122 36.65 -11.44 -31.55
N ILE A 123 36.77 -10.48 -32.49
CA ILE A 123 36.28 -9.10 -32.30
C ILE A 123 34.76 -9.09 -32.12
N GLU A 124 34.01 -9.85 -32.93
CA GLU A 124 32.55 -9.94 -32.83
C GLU A 124 32.09 -10.50 -31.48
N GLN A 125 32.75 -11.54 -30.98
CA GLN A 125 32.48 -12.06 -29.63
C GLN A 125 32.73 -11.01 -28.55
N GLU A 126 33.78 -10.21 -28.70
CA GLU A 126 34.14 -9.20 -27.71
C GLU A 126 33.17 -8.00 -27.76
N LEU A 127 32.67 -7.65 -28.95
CA LEU A 127 31.59 -6.69 -29.11
C LEU A 127 30.29 -7.16 -28.44
N GLN A 128 29.97 -8.46 -28.54
CA GLN A 128 28.82 -9.04 -27.84
C GLN A 128 29.03 -8.98 -26.32
N ARG A 129 30.22 -9.33 -25.81
CA ARG A 129 30.53 -9.20 -24.38
C ARG A 129 30.40 -7.74 -23.92
N ILE A 130 30.90 -6.79 -24.70
CA ILE A 130 30.79 -5.36 -24.39
C ILE A 130 29.33 -4.91 -24.37
N GLN A 131 28.50 -5.38 -25.31
CA GLN A 131 27.06 -5.18 -25.30
C GLN A 131 26.42 -5.72 -24.01
N GLU A 132 26.73 -6.97 -23.64
CA GLU A 132 26.26 -7.66 -22.42
C GLU A 132 26.85 -7.12 -21.11
N THR A 133 27.94 -6.35 -21.15
CA THR A 133 28.59 -5.83 -19.94
C THR A 133 28.24 -4.37 -19.68
N TYR A 134 28.13 -3.56 -20.75
CA TYR A 134 28.00 -2.11 -20.64
C TYR A 134 26.67 -1.55 -21.17
N PHE A 135 25.91 -2.35 -21.93
CA PHE A 135 24.73 -1.89 -22.64
C PHE A 135 23.48 -2.78 -22.43
N SER A 136 23.55 -3.83 -21.60
CA SER A 136 22.47 -4.83 -21.43
C SER A 136 21.56 -4.63 -20.23
N ASP A 137 21.77 -3.60 -19.42
CA ASP A 137 20.82 -3.26 -18.36
C ASP A 137 19.88 -2.18 -18.85
N ARG A 138 18.66 -2.65 -19.19
CA ARG A 138 17.43 -1.93 -19.61
C ARG A 138 17.15 -1.98 -21.11
N THR A 139 16.40 -3.00 -21.50
CA THR A 139 15.37 -2.81 -22.53
C THR A 139 14.44 -1.69 -22.09
N PHE A 140 14.50 -0.52 -22.73
CA PHE A 140 13.38 0.39 -22.70
C PHE A 140 12.22 -0.30 -23.44
N SER A 141 11.26 -0.86 -22.70
CA SER A 141 10.00 -1.35 -23.24
C SER A 141 8.83 -0.57 -22.65
N GLY A 142 7.85 -0.23 -23.49
CA GLY A 142 6.65 0.51 -23.07
C GLY A 142 6.92 1.98 -22.69
N GLU A 143 6.29 2.43 -21.61
CA GLU A 143 6.25 3.80 -21.07
C GLU A 143 7.59 4.53 -21.02
N ALA A 144 8.70 3.83 -20.80
CA ALA A 144 10.01 4.44 -20.76
C ALA A 144 10.51 4.93 -22.14
N VAL A 145 10.03 4.32 -23.24
CA VAL A 145 10.24 4.78 -24.63
C VAL A 145 9.34 5.97 -24.95
N GLU A 146 8.10 5.96 -24.46
CA GLU A 146 7.13 7.04 -24.69
C GLU A 146 7.49 8.31 -23.92
N ASN A 147 7.93 8.18 -22.67
CA ASN A 147 8.45 9.29 -21.87
C ASN A 147 9.72 9.89 -22.48
N LEU A 148 10.58 9.06 -23.07
CA LEU A 148 11.79 9.51 -23.76
C LEU A 148 11.46 10.23 -25.09
N ASN A 149 10.51 9.71 -25.86
CA ASN A 149 10.03 10.33 -27.09
C ASN A 149 9.27 11.65 -26.81
N SER A 150 8.47 11.69 -25.73
CA SER A 150 7.80 12.91 -25.25
C SER A 150 8.81 13.98 -24.85
N LEU A 151 9.87 13.60 -24.12
CA LEU A 151 10.96 14.50 -23.77
C LEU A 151 11.73 15.02 -25.01
N LEU A 152 11.96 14.16 -26.00
CA LEU A 152 12.60 14.52 -27.26
C LEU A 152 11.75 15.51 -28.08
N ASP A 153 10.45 15.26 -28.18
CA ASP A 153 9.49 16.15 -28.88
C ASP A 153 9.39 17.53 -28.20
N GLN A 154 9.40 17.57 -26.86
CA GLN A 154 9.43 18.81 -26.09
C GLN A 154 10.72 19.60 -26.31
N MET A 155 11.87 18.92 -26.44
CA MET A 155 13.15 19.53 -26.74
C MET A 155 13.24 20.11 -28.16
N GLU A 156 12.55 19.50 -29.14
CA GLU A 156 12.59 19.92 -30.54
C GLU A 156 11.58 21.02 -30.89
N THR A 157 10.41 21.04 -30.24
CA THR A 157 9.30 21.93 -30.64
C THR A 157 9.08 23.13 -29.72
N SER A 158 9.27 22.98 -28.39
CA SER A 158 8.74 23.97 -27.42
C SER A 158 9.72 24.40 -26.32
N GLY A 159 10.85 23.70 -26.17
CA GLY A 159 11.79 23.91 -25.06
C GLY A 159 11.31 23.23 -23.77
N ILE A 160 12.27 22.76 -22.95
CA ILE A 160 11.96 22.09 -21.68
C ILE A 160 11.34 23.12 -20.73
N SER A 161 10.04 22.99 -20.51
CA SER A 161 9.31 23.65 -19.43
C SER A 161 9.35 22.75 -18.20
N LEU A 162 10.29 23.01 -17.29
CA LEU A 162 10.12 22.64 -15.88
C LEU A 162 9.28 23.74 -15.24
N GLN A 163 8.00 23.79 -15.61
CA GLN A 163 7.01 24.47 -14.81
C GLN A 163 6.31 23.41 -13.97
N SER A 164 6.70 23.31 -12.70
CA SER A 164 5.68 23.13 -11.68
C SER A 164 4.86 24.42 -11.69
N GLU A 165 3.93 24.58 -12.64
CA GLU A 165 2.75 25.36 -12.30
C GLU A 165 2.16 24.65 -11.08
N GLY A 166 1.97 25.41 -10.00
CA GLY A 166 1.89 24.90 -8.64
C GLY A 166 0.99 23.68 -8.52
N ALA A 167 1.27 22.85 -7.52
CA ALA A 167 0.37 21.82 -7.04
C ALA A 167 -1.01 22.44 -6.73
N SER A 168 -1.82 22.66 -7.76
CA SER A 168 -3.18 23.15 -7.65
C SER A 168 -4.03 21.92 -7.40
N GLY A 169 -4.08 21.53 -6.13
CA GLY A 169 -4.79 20.36 -5.67
C GLY A 169 -3.91 19.12 -5.71
N ALA A 170 -3.75 18.47 -4.57
CA ALA A 170 -3.49 17.04 -4.59
C ALA A 170 -4.70 16.40 -5.29
N GLU A 171 -4.60 16.14 -6.59
CA GLU A 171 -5.67 15.47 -7.31
C GLU A 171 -5.85 14.07 -6.70
N ALA A 172 -7.07 13.80 -6.28
CA ALA A 172 -7.40 12.58 -5.56
C ALA A 172 -7.22 11.40 -6.52
N LEU A 173 -6.39 10.43 -6.11
CA LEU A 173 -6.22 9.15 -6.79
C LEU A 173 -7.59 8.58 -7.22
N PRO A 174 -7.78 8.18 -8.49
CA PRO A 174 -9.01 7.52 -8.94
C PRO A 174 -9.34 6.31 -8.06
N VAL A 175 -10.61 6.13 -7.69
CA VAL A 175 -11.05 5.03 -6.81
C VAL A 175 -12.24 4.29 -7.42
N PHE A 176 -12.10 3.01 -7.75
CA PHE A 176 -13.25 2.18 -8.15
C PHE A 176 -14.05 1.75 -6.92
N ASP A 177 -15.17 2.42 -6.70
CA ASP A 177 -16.03 2.30 -5.50
C ASP A 177 -17.51 2.07 -5.84
N GLU A 178 -17.96 2.44 -7.04
CA GLU A 178 -19.38 2.40 -7.43
C GLU A 178 -19.67 1.31 -8.47
N ALA A 179 -20.39 0.25 -8.06
CA ALA A 179 -20.93 -0.73 -8.99
C ALA A 179 -22.08 -0.13 -9.83
N VAL A 180 -21.99 -0.23 -11.15
CA VAL A 180 -22.96 0.37 -12.09
C VAL A 180 -23.52 -0.65 -13.08
N THR A 181 -24.66 -0.34 -13.69
CA THR A 181 -25.24 -1.16 -14.77
C THR A 181 -24.67 -0.72 -16.12
N GLY A 182 -24.03 -1.63 -16.84
CA GLY A 182 -23.53 -1.37 -18.18
C GLY A 182 -24.48 -1.79 -19.31
N PRO A 183 -24.11 -1.48 -20.57
CA PRO A 183 -24.95 -1.70 -21.75
C PRO A 183 -24.99 -3.16 -22.25
N SER A 184 -24.02 -4.00 -21.85
CA SER A 184 -24.00 -5.43 -22.19
C SER A 184 -23.76 -6.31 -20.96
N SER A 185 -23.81 -7.63 -21.17
CA SER A 185 -23.48 -8.64 -20.14
C SER A 185 -22.07 -8.43 -19.58
N GLY A 186 -21.99 -8.22 -18.28
CA GLY A 186 -20.76 -8.01 -17.53
C GLY A 186 -21.04 -7.24 -16.24
N TYR A 187 -20.00 -7.10 -15.42
CA TYR A 187 -20.02 -6.30 -14.21
C TYR A 187 -19.16 -5.05 -14.44
N TYR A 188 -19.62 -3.91 -13.92
CA TYR A 188 -19.03 -2.60 -14.19
C TYR A 188 -18.84 -1.84 -12.88
N TRP A 189 -17.70 -1.17 -12.77
CA TRP A 189 -17.40 -0.25 -11.68
C TRP A 189 -16.99 1.11 -12.25
N LYS A 190 -17.52 2.18 -11.69
CA LYS A 190 -17.11 3.55 -12.00
C LYS A 190 -16.02 3.99 -11.02
N ALA A 191 -15.00 4.68 -11.53
CA ALA A 191 -14.04 5.35 -10.68
C ALA A 191 -14.57 6.72 -10.22
N SER A 192 -14.58 6.97 -8.91
CA SER A 192 -14.67 8.31 -8.37
C SER A 192 -13.34 9.05 -8.53
N ASN A 193 -13.39 10.37 -8.70
CA ASN A 193 -12.21 11.22 -8.95
C ASN A 193 -11.35 10.77 -10.14
N ALA A 194 -11.97 10.29 -11.23
CA ALA A 194 -11.24 9.79 -12.38
C ALA A 194 -10.30 10.86 -12.98
N GLY A 195 -10.84 12.03 -13.36
CA GLY A 195 -10.10 13.26 -13.72
C GLY A 195 -8.69 13.07 -14.26
N LEU A 196 -8.50 12.17 -15.24
CA LEU A 196 -7.15 11.84 -15.72
C LEU A 196 -6.70 12.90 -16.70
N GLU A 197 -5.46 13.34 -16.56
CA GLU A 197 -4.79 14.23 -17.49
C GLU A 197 -3.94 13.45 -18.50
N VAL A 198 -3.48 14.13 -19.55
CA VAL A 198 -2.65 13.51 -20.59
C VAL A 198 -1.34 13.00 -19.99
N GLY A 199 -1.07 11.70 -20.17
CA GLY A 199 0.11 11.02 -19.63
C GLY A 199 -0.15 10.23 -18.35
N ASP A 200 -1.28 10.43 -17.68
CA ASP A 200 -1.65 9.60 -16.53
C ASP A 200 -1.85 8.15 -16.94
N SER A 201 -1.39 7.22 -16.11
CA SER A 201 -1.40 5.79 -16.41
C SER A 201 -2.14 4.99 -15.34
N LEU A 202 -2.98 4.06 -15.78
CA LEU A 202 -3.66 3.08 -14.95
C LEU A 202 -3.10 1.69 -15.24
N ARG A 203 -2.69 0.95 -14.22
CA ARG A 203 -2.19 -0.42 -14.38
C ARG A 203 -2.72 -1.34 -13.32
N VAL A 204 -3.01 -2.57 -13.69
CA VAL A 204 -3.40 -3.61 -12.73
C VAL A 204 -3.12 -4.99 -13.30
N TYR A 205 -2.66 -5.89 -12.45
CA TYR A 205 -2.55 -7.30 -12.80
C TYR A 205 -3.84 -8.02 -12.45
N VAL A 206 -4.22 -8.96 -13.32
CA VAL A 206 -5.49 -9.68 -13.21
C VAL A 206 -5.23 -11.18 -13.33
N LYS A 207 -5.78 -11.96 -12.40
CA LYS A 207 -5.87 -13.42 -12.45
C LYS A 207 -7.34 -13.82 -12.56
N ALA A 208 -7.62 -14.85 -13.36
CA ALA A 208 -8.95 -15.44 -13.44
C ALA A 208 -8.93 -16.87 -12.89
N VAL A 209 -9.91 -17.18 -12.06
CA VAL A 209 -10.14 -18.48 -11.47
C VAL A 209 -11.48 -19.00 -11.96
N MET A 210 -11.46 -20.00 -12.82
CA MET A 210 -12.67 -20.67 -13.28
C MET A 210 -12.67 -22.10 -12.74
N PRO A 211 -13.53 -22.44 -11.76
CA PRO A 211 -13.60 -23.79 -11.24
C PRO A 211 -14.02 -24.80 -12.31
N GLU A 212 -13.66 -26.07 -12.09
CA GLU A 212 -13.94 -27.18 -13.02
C GLU A 212 -15.43 -27.28 -13.39
N ALA A 213 -16.33 -27.00 -12.43
CA ALA A 213 -17.78 -26.98 -12.68
C ALA A 213 -18.18 -25.97 -13.77
N MET A 214 -17.55 -24.79 -13.79
CA MET A 214 -17.78 -23.76 -14.81
C MET A 214 -17.07 -24.09 -16.13
N ARG A 215 -15.81 -24.56 -16.07
CA ARG A 215 -15.00 -24.86 -17.26
C ARG A 215 -15.69 -25.86 -18.20
N LYS A 216 -16.37 -26.87 -17.65
CA LYS A 216 -17.09 -27.90 -18.43
C LYS A 216 -18.32 -27.37 -19.18
N LEU A 217 -18.81 -26.17 -18.85
CA LEU A 217 -19.92 -25.53 -19.56
C LEU A 217 -19.44 -24.70 -20.77
N CYS A 218 -18.13 -24.50 -20.90
CA CYS A 218 -17.54 -23.77 -22.02
C CYS A 218 -17.40 -24.72 -23.24
N PRO A 219 -17.90 -24.33 -24.44
CA PRO A 219 -17.84 -25.19 -25.64
C PRO A 219 -16.43 -25.62 -26.05
N ASP A 220 -15.44 -24.75 -25.83
CA ASP A 220 -14.02 -24.99 -26.07
C ASP A 220 -13.23 -24.62 -24.79
N GLU A 221 -13.09 -25.57 -23.87
CA GLU A 221 -12.41 -25.41 -22.57
C GLU A 221 -11.01 -24.78 -22.67
N LYS A 222 -10.33 -24.96 -23.81
CA LYS A 222 -8.98 -24.43 -24.08
C LYS A 222 -8.97 -22.96 -24.54
N GLU A 223 -10.13 -22.41 -24.91
CA GLU A 223 -10.30 -21.03 -25.37
C GLU A 223 -11.14 -20.20 -24.39
N ALA A 224 -11.47 -20.74 -23.20
CA ALA A 224 -12.18 -19.98 -22.18
C ALA A 224 -11.27 -18.88 -21.59
N TYR A 225 -11.69 -17.63 -21.72
CA TYR A 225 -11.05 -16.47 -21.09
C TYR A 225 -12.08 -15.48 -20.57
N ILE A 226 -11.63 -14.67 -19.61
CA ILE A 226 -12.38 -13.53 -19.08
C ILE A 226 -11.86 -12.26 -19.75
N VAL A 227 -12.78 -11.38 -20.13
CA VAL A 227 -12.46 -10.10 -20.73
C VAL A 227 -12.53 -9.02 -19.65
N VAL A 228 -11.43 -8.31 -19.47
CA VAL A 228 -11.32 -7.20 -18.51
C VAL A 228 -10.91 -5.93 -19.24
N GLN A 229 -11.59 -4.81 -18.99
CA GLN A 229 -11.42 -3.61 -19.81
C GLN A 229 -11.50 -2.33 -18.97
N PHE A 230 -10.70 -1.34 -19.37
CA PHE A 230 -10.95 0.06 -19.02
C PHE A 230 -11.82 0.72 -20.10
N LEU A 231 -12.78 1.54 -19.70
CA LEU A 231 -13.66 2.29 -20.60
C LEU A 231 -13.76 3.75 -20.16
N SER A 232 -13.94 4.66 -21.11
CA SER A 232 -14.17 6.09 -20.83
C SER A 232 -15.65 6.48 -20.72
N ASN A 233 -16.56 5.59 -21.13
CA ASN A 233 -18.01 5.82 -21.12
C ASN A 233 -18.76 4.46 -21.25
N LEU A 234 -20.06 4.45 -20.93
CA LEU A 234 -20.99 3.33 -21.07
C LEU A 234 -22.02 3.50 -22.21
N GLU A 235 -22.02 4.62 -22.95
CA GLU A 235 -22.91 4.81 -24.12
C GLU A 235 -22.33 4.14 -25.39
N GLU A 236 -22.87 2.99 -25.82
CA GLU A 236 -22.44 2.18 -27.01
C GLU A 236 -20.95 1.71 -27.04
N GLU A 237 -20.72 0.47 -26.57
CA GLU A 237 -19.42 -0.12 -26.16
C GLU A 237 -18.25 -0.06 -27.14
N SER A 238 -18.47 -0.06 -28.45
CA SER A 238 -17.36 -0.27 -29.40
C SER A 238 -16.47 0.96 -29.63
N ASN A 239 -16.85 2.15 -29.15
CA ASN A 239 -16.11 3.40 -29.40
C ASN A 239 -15.37 3.96 -28.17
N TYR A 240 -15.46 3.31 -27.00
CA TYR A 240 -15.01 3.89 -25.72
C TYR A 240 -14.18 2.94 -24.86
N ILE A 241 -13.79 1.77 -25.40
CA ILE A 241 -12.81 0.89 -24.77
C ILE A 241 -11.46 1.61 -24.83
N LEU A 242 -10.86 1.81 -23.66
CA LEU A 242 -9.53 2.39 -23.50
C LEU A 242 -8.47 1.31 -23.64
N GLU A 243 -8.67 0.16 -22.97
CA GLU A 243 -7.75 -0.98 -23.04
C GLU A 243 -8.49 -2.30 -22.76
N THR A 244 -7.97 -3.43 -23.25
CA THR A 244 -8.55 -4.76 -23.02
C THR A 244 -7.48 -5.80 -22.67
N ALA A 245 -7.70 -6.50 -21.55
CA ALA A 245 -6.96 -7.70 -21.18
C ALA A 245 -7.82 -8.95 -21.41
N PHE A 246 -7.24 -9.93 -22.09
CA PHE A 246 -7.82 -11.27 -22.27
C PHE A 246 -7.20 -12.23 -21.25
N VAL A 247 -7.88 -12.39 -20.12
CA VAL A 247 -7.36 -13.12 -18.96
C VAL A 247 -7.66 -14.60 -19.09
N LYS A 248 -6.61 -15.42 -19.21
CA LYS A 248 -6.75 -16.88 -19.26
C LYS A 248 -7.17 -17.42 -17.89
N VAL A 249 -7.99 -18.48 -17.91
CA VAL A 249 -8.48 -19.14 -16.69
C VAL A 249 -7.53 -20.20 -16.12
N ASN A 250 -6.26 -20.15 -16.48
CA ASN A 250 -5.21 -21.08 -16.04
C ASN A 250 -4.44 -20.59 -14.79
N GLY A 251 -4.86 -19.47 -14.19
CA GLY A 251 -4.21 -18.87 -13.02
C GLY A 251 -3.01 -17.97 -13.35
N GLU A 252 -2.65 -17.80 -14.64
CA GLU A 252 -1.60 -16.88 -15.04
C GLU A 252 -2.06 -15.41 -14.94
N ALA A 253 -1.15 -14.56 -14.46
CA ALA A 253 -1.31 -13.12 -14.44
C ALA A 253 -1.43 -12.54 -15.85
N SER A 254 -2.37 -11.61 -16.06
CA SER A 254 -2.46 -10.76 -17.25
C SER A 254 -2.40 -9.29 -16.83
N LEU A 255 -1.63 -8.47 -17.53
CA LEU A 255 -1.55 -7.03 -17.27
C LEU A 255 -2.65 -6.30 -18.06
N LEU A 256 -3.39 -5.43 -17.39
CA LEU A 256 -4.22 -4.40 -18.00
C LEU A 256 -3.57 -3.04 -17.72
N ALA A 257 -3.12 -2.34 -18.77
CA ALA A 257 -2.38 -1.10 -18.63
C ALA A 257 -2.81 -0.09 -19.69
N PHE A 258 -3.20 1.11 -19.26
CA PHE A 258 -3.69 2.18 -20.10
C PHE A 258 -2.98 3.50 -19.74
N THR A 259 -2.66 4.31 -20.74
CA THR A 259 -2.13 5.67 -20.57
C THR A 259 -3.02 6.65 -21.31
N ALA A 260 -3.46 7.72 -20.64
CA ALA A 260 -4.37 8.70 -21.18
C ALA A 260 -3.72 9.55 -22.28
N ASP A 261 -4.30 9.52 -23.49
CA ASP A 261 -3.88 10.32 -24.64
C ASP A 261 -4.60 11.68 -24.73
N LYS A 262 -5.63 11.85 -23.90
CA LYS A 262 -6.47 13.05 -23.75
C LYS A 262 -7.05 13.07 -22.33
N PRO A 263 -7.50 14.23 -21.85
CA PRO A 263 -8.16 14.30 -20.54
C PRO A 263 -9.43 13.44 -20.50
N LEU A 264 -9.64 12.71 -19.40
CA LEU A 264 -10.79 11.83 -19.18
C LEU A 264 -11.48 12.15 -17.85
N ASP A 265 -12.71 12.65 -17.94
CA ASP A 265 -13.54 12.96 -16.76
C ASP A 265 -14.09 11.68 -16.08
N GLU A 266 -14.19 10.57 -16.81
CA GLU A 266 -14.75 9.31 -16.33
C GLU A 266 -13.94 8.11 -16.81
N VAL A 267 -13.78 7.13 -15.91
CA VAL A 267 -13.19 5.82 -16.21
C VAL A 267 -14.04 4.73 -15.54
N TYR A 268 -14.21 3.63 -16.25
CA TYR A 268 -14.95 2.45 -15.82
C TYR A 268 -14.09 1.20 -15.97
N LEU A 269 -14.26 0.25 -15.06
CA LEU A 269 -13.70 -1.09 -15.15
C LEU A 269 -14.84 -2.07 -15.48
N ARG A 270 -14.64 -2.92 -16.49
CA ARG A 270 -15.61 -3.96 -16.90
C ARG A 270 -14.99 -5.35 -16.80
N VAL A 271 -15.76 -6.31 -16.33
CA VAL A 271 -15.42 -7.74 -16.31
C VAL A 271 -16.56 -8.55 -16.94
N SER A 272 -16.24 -9.41 -17.92
CA SER A 272 -17.24 -10.22 -18.62
C SER A 272 -16.69 -11.56 -19.13
N TYR A 273 -17.56 -12.55 -19.33
CA TYR A 273 -17.21 -13.80 -20.00
C TYR A 273 -17.09 -13.62 -21.51
N ASN A 274 -16.12 -14.28 -22.14
CA ASN A 274 -16.06 -14.33 -23.60
C ASN A 274 -17.11 -15.27 -24.22
N VAL A 275 -17.38 -16.39 -23.54
CA VAL A 275 -18.28 -17.45 -24.02
C VAL A 275 -19.44 -17.61 -23.05
N ASN A 276 -20.65 -17.79 -23.60
CA ASN A 276 -21.80 -18.13 -22.78
C ASN A 276 -21.69 -19.60 -22.35
N PRO A 277 -21.74 -19.91 -21.03
CA PRO A 277 -21.85 -21.28 -20.55
C PRO A 277 -23.09 -21.95 -21.16
N VAL A 278 -22.96 -23.19 -21.64
CA VAL A 278 -24.08 -23.96 -22.20
C VAL A 278 -24.08 -25.35 -21.57
N LEU A 279 -25.21 -25.73 -20.97
CA LEU A 279 -25.41 -27.09 -20.49
C LEU A 279 -25.61 -28.08 -21.66
N PRO A 280 -25.18 -29.34 -21.51
CA PRO A 280 -25.59 -30.41 -22.41
C PRO A 280 -27.12 -30.53 -22.46
N SER A 281 -27.66 -31.03 -23.57
CA SER A 281 -29.12 -31.13 -23.72
C SER A 281 -29.77 -31.99 -22.62
N ASP A 282 -30.95 -31.59 -22.14
CA ASP A 282 -31.79 -32.29 -21.14
C ASP A 282 -32.26 -33.72 -21.54
N ALA A 283 -31.88 -34.17 -22.74
CA ALA A 283 -32.23 -35.49 -23.27
C ALA A 283 -31.43 -36.63 -22.59
N ASP A 284 -30.20 -36.39 -22.13
CA ASP A 284 -29.33 -37.43 -21.56
C ASP A 284 -28.78 -37.02 -20.17
N TRP A 285 -29.50 -37.42 -19.12
CA TRP A 285 -29.10 -37.11 -17.74
C TRP A 285 -27.84 -37.85 -17.30
N SER A 286 -27.45 -38.95 -17.95
CA SER A 286 -26.22 -39.68 -17.56
C SER A 286 -24.97 -38.84 -17.80
N ALA A 287 -24.98 -38.00 -18.84
CA ALA A 287 -23.93 -37.04 -19.15
C ALA A 287 -23.83 -35.90 -18.11
N LEU A 288 -24.87 -35.66 -17.32
CA LEU A 288 -24.88 -34.61 -16.30
C LEU A 288 -24.05 -34.96 -15.06
N SER A 289 -23.66 -36.24 -14.88
CA SER A 289 -22.82 -36.68 -13.74
C SER A 289 -21.44 -35.98 -13.68
N GLY A 290 -21.01 -35.38 -14.78
CA GLY A 290 -19.80 -34.57 -14.86
C GLY A 290 -19.98 -33.11 -14.39
N TYR A 291 -21.18 -32.69 -13.99
CA TYR A 291 -21.54 -31.29 -13.70
C TYR A 291 -22.03 -31.12 -12.25
N SER A 292 -21.92 -29.90 -11.72
CA SER A 292 -22.51 -29.45 -10.45
C SER A 292 -23.66 -28.52 -10.75
N PHE A 293 -24.71 -28.46 -9.92
CA PHE A 293 -25.90 -27.63 -10.13
C PHE A 293 -26.00 -26.47 -9.14
N GLY A 294 -26.94 -25.56 -9.40
CA GLY A 294 -27.16 -24.33 -8.64
C GLY A 294 -26.48 -23.13 -9.28
N THR A 295 -26.15 -22.13 -8.48
CA THR A 295 -25.34 -21.02 -8.91
C THR A 295 -23.88 -21.43 -8.89
N LEU A 296 -23.23 -21.41 -10.05
CA LEU A 296 -21.81 -21.61 -10.18
C LEU A 296 -21.11 -20.26 -10.32
N TRP A 297 -19.90 -20.18 -9.78
CA TRP A 297 -19.16 -18.92 -9.71
C TRP A 297 -17.76 -19.08 -10.30
N SER A 298 -17.29 -18.04 -10.98
CA SER A 298 -15.88 -17.83 -11.30
C SER A 298 -15.39 -16.58 -10.58
N GLY A 299 -14.10 -16.54 -10.26
CA GLY A 299 -13.45 -15.43 -9.59
C GLY A 299 -12.48 -14.69 -10.51
N VAL A 300 -12.34 -13.38 -10.30
CA VAL A 300 -11.33 -12.54 -10.92
C VAL A 300 -10.67 -11.71 -9.83
N SER A 301 -9.36 -11.88 -9.68
CA SER A 301 -8.57 -11.19 -8.67
C SER A 301 -7.69 -10.13 -9.33
N PHE A 302 -7.80 -8.91 -8.83
CA PHE A 302 -6.99 -7.75 -9.20
C PHE A 302 -5.93 -7.52 -8.14
N TYR A 303 -4.71 -7.16 -8.52
CA TYR A 303 -3.61 -6.86 -7.60
C TYR A 303 -2.59 -5.92 -8.24
N GLY A 304 -1.82 -5.21 -7.41
CA GLY A 304 -0.80 -4.26 -7.87
C GLY A 304 -1.41 -3.16 -8.73
N ALA A 305 -2.57 -2.63 -8.32
CA ALA A 305 -3.15 -1.46 -8.94
C ALA A 305 -2.22 -0.25 -8.77
N GLU A 306 -1.85 0.38 -9.89
CA GLU A 306 -1.06 1.60 -9.97
C GLU A 306 -1.87 2.68 -10.68
N GLY A 307 -1.78 3.92 -10.19
CA GLY A 307 -2.56 5.05 -10.71
C GLY A 307 -4.03 5.07 -10.28
N PHE A 308 -4.49 4.07 -9.51
CA PHE A 308 -5.82 4.04 -8.90
C PHE A 308 -5.86 3.11 -7.68
N ALA A 309 -6.98 3.10 -6.96
CA ALA A 309 -7.27 2.13 -5.90
C ALA A 309 -8.68 1.55 -6.02
N PHE A 310 -8.92 0.42 -5.36
CA PHE A 310 -10.26 -0.10 -5.10
C PHE A 310 -10.71 0.32 -3.71
N GLU A 311 -12.01 0.52 -3.50
CA GLU A 311 -12.59 0.76 -2.19
C GLU A 311 -13.70 -0.24 -1.88
N ASP A 312 -13.62 -0.85 -0.70
CA ASP A 312 -14.65 -1.78 -0.23
C ASP A 312 -15.85 -1.03 0.39
N PRO A 313 -16.98 -1.71 0.69
CA PRO A 313 -18.13 -1.07 1.32
C PRO A 313 -17.89 -0.46 2.71
N SER A 314 -16.75 -0.76 3.35
CA SER A 314 -16.33 -0.16 4.63
C SER A 314 -15.55 1.15 4.45
N GLY A 315 -15.18 1.49 3.21
CA GLY A 315 -14.34 2.64 2.87
C GLY A 315 -12.84 2.32 2.93
N LYS A 316 -12.45 1.04 3.10
CA LYS A 316 -11.05 0.64 3.09
C LYS A 316 -10.56 0.57 1.65
N LYS A 317 -9.47 1.29 1.38
CA LYS A 317 -8.83 1.30 0.06
C LYS A 317 -7.73 0.24 -0.01
N SER A 318 -7.54 -0.35 -1.20
CA SER A 318 -6.48 -1.32 -1.47
C SER A 318 -6.10 -1.38 -2.95
N ASP A 319 -4.96 -2.00 -3.25
CA ASP A 319 -4.53 -2.34 -4.61
C ASP A 319 -5.15 -3.64 -5.13
N THR A 320 -5.97 -4.29 -4.32
CA THR A 320 -6.55 -5.61 -4.58
C THR A 320 -8.07 -5.55 -4.64
N PHE A 321 -8.67 -6.38 -5.47
CA PHE A 321 -10.13 -6.52 -5.52
C PHE A 321 -10.51 -7.88 -6.09
N ASN A 322 -11.58 -8.47 -5.56
CA ASN A 322 -12.16 -9.71 -6.09
C ASN A 322 -13.53 -9.43 -6.71
N CYS A 323 -13.67 -9.84 -7.97
CA CYS A 323 -14.92 -9.84 -8.71
C CYS A 323 -15.40 -11.28 -8.90
N PHE A 324 -16.68 -11.52 -8.67
CA PHE A 324 -17.29 -12.84 -8.85
C PHE A 324 -18.30 -12.80 -9.98
N LEU A 325 -18.19 -13.73 -10.92
CA LEU A 325 -19.13 -13.89 -12.02
C LEU A 325 -19.95 -15.15 -11.82
N ASP A 326 -21.27 -15.02 -11.86
CA ASP A 326 -22.17 -16.16 -11.66
C ASP A 326 -22.82 -16.67 -12.94
N TYR A 327 -23.18 -17.95 -12.91
CA TYR A 327 -24.09 -18.57 -13.87
C TYR A 327 -24.94 -19.62 -13.14
N SER A 328 -26.26 -19.47 -13.22
CA SER A 328 -27.18 -20.35 -12.49
C SER A 328 -27.89 -21.33 -13.41
N PHE A 329 -28.00 -22.57 -12.94
CA PHE A 329 -28.85 -23.57 -13.56
C PHE A 329 -29.41 -24.53 -12.53
N ASP A 330 -30.68 -24.86 -12.73
CA ASP A 330 -31.41 -25.70 -11.81
C ASP A 330 -30.98 -27.17 -11.94
N ALA A 331 -30.85 -27.83 -10.78
CA ALA A 331 -30.74 -29.27 -10.77
C ALA A 331 -32.01 -29.89 -11.39
N PRO A 332 -31.88 -31.02 -12.10
CA PRO A 332 -33.05 -31.79 -12.46
C PRO A 332 -33.88 -32.12 -11.20
N ALA A 333 -35.20 -32.13 -11.33
CA ALA A 333 -36.09 -32.51 -10.24
C ALA A 333 -35.96 -34.02 -9.98
N PHE A 334 -34.94 -34.42 -9.22
CA PHE A 334 -34.73 -35.80 -8.82
C PHE A 334 -35.86 -36.24 -7.89
N LYS A 335 -36.36 -37.45 -8.12
CA LYS A 335 -37.36 -38.09 -7.27
C LYS A 335 -36.79 -39.41 -6.77
N THR A 336 -37.20 -39.78 -5.56
CA THR A 336 -36.94 -41.11 -5.00
C THR A 336 -38.20 -41.98 -5.00
N THR A 337 -39.37 -41.39 -5.23
CA THR A 337 -40.66 -42.10 -5.26
C THR A 337 -41.50 -41.69 -6.47
N TRP A 338 -42.20 -42.67 -7.03
CA TRP A 338 -43.19 -42.50 -8.09
C TRP A 338 -44.40 -43.32 -7.76
N GLN A 339 -45.56 -42.69 -7.80
CA GLN A 339 -46.82 -43.35 -7.57
C GLN A 339 -47.73 -43.08 -8.75
N ASP A 340 -48.44 -44.12 -9.15
CA ASP A 340 -49.54 -44.00 -10.08
C ASP A 340 -50.90 -44.18 -9.38
N VAL A 341 -51.92 -43.55 -9.95
CA VAL A 341 -53.28 -43.54 -9.41
C VAL A 341 -54.00 -44.88 -9.65
N PHE A 342 -55.09 -45.06 -8.92
CA PHE A 342 -55.97 -46.22 -9.05
C PHE A 342 -56.53 -46.38 -10.47
N HIS A 343 -56.30 -47.54 -11.09
CA HIS A 343 -56.90 -47.90 -12.37
C HIS A 343 -57.92 -49.03 -12.20
N GLU A 344 -59.16 -48.79 -12.62
CA GLU A 344 -60.14 -49.87 -12.76
C GLU A 344 -59.97 -50.57 -14.11
N PHE A 345 -59.65 -51.85 -14.09
CA PHE A 345 -59.44 -52.63 -15.30
C PHE A 345 -59.99 -54.03 -15.15
N GLY A 346 -61.06 -54.34 -15.87
CA GLY A 346 -61.65 -55.67 -15.90
C GLY A 346 -61.02 -56.55 -16.97
N ASN A 347 -60.20 -57.52 -16.55
CA ASN A 347 -59.67 -58.55 -17.45
C ASN A 347 -60.26 -59.91 -17.08
N GLU A 348 -60.78 -60.62 -18.07
CA GLU A 348 -61.37 -61.96 -17.93
C GLU A 348 -60.68 -62.91 -18.91
N GLY A 349 -60.05 -63.97 -18.43
CA GLY A 349 -59.34 -64.88 -19.33
C GLY A 349 -59.09 -66.28 -18.75
N PRO A 350 -59.17 -67.36 -19.57
CA PRO A 350 -58.86 -68.71 -19.12
C PRO A 350 -57.34 -68.96 -19.19
N THR A 351 -56.61 -68.69 -18.12
CA THR A 351 -55.14 -68.90 -18.07
C THR A 351 -54.67 -69.34 -16.68
N GLY A 352 -53.65 -70.20 -16.60
CA GLY A 352 -53.00 -70.61 -15.34
C GLY A 352 -52.03 -69.57 -14.76
N LYS A 353 -51.90 -68.42 -15.43
CA LYS A 353 -51.11 -67.26 -15.01
C LYS A 353 -51.88 -65.98 -15.30
N VAL A 354 -51.63 -64.94 -14.51
CA VAL A 354 -52.24 -63.63 -14.68
C VAL A 354 -51.14 -62.59 -14.87
N THR A 355 -51.19 -61.84 -15.96
CA THR A 355 -50.28 -60.71 -16.17
C THR A 355 -50.91 -59.47 -15.55
N ILE A 356 -50.24 -58.92 -14.54
CA ILE A 356 -50.64 -57.68 -13.90
C ILE A 356 -49.80 -56.55 -14.47
N PRO A 357 -50.42 -55.60 -15.19
CA PRO A 357 -49.72 -54.39 -15.59
C PRO A 357 -49.31 -53.59 -14.36
N MET A 358 -48.13 -53.02 -14.42
CA MET A 358 -47.70 -51.98 -13.49
C MET A 358 -47.73 -50.67 -14.26
N TYR A 359 -48.74 -49.86 -13.99
CA TYR A 359 -48.86 -48.59 -14.68
C TYR A 359 -47.96 -47.56 -13.99
N ILE A 360 -47.27 -46.81 -14.84
CA ILE A 360 -46.58 -45.57 -14.54
C ILE A 360 -46.77 -44.72 -15.80
N ASP A 361 -47.16 -43.46 -15.64
CA ASP A 361 -47.30 -42.59 -16.80
C ASP A 361 -45.95 -42.38 -17.49
N GLU A 362 -45.97 -42.11 -18.80
CA GLU A 362 -44.74 -42.02 -19.61
C GLU A 362 -43.79 -40.91 -19.12
N GLU A 363 -44.31 -39.84 -18.51
CA GLU A 363 -43.47 -38.75 -17.97
C GLU A 363 -42.75 -39.20 -16.70
N SER A 364 -43.47 -39.78 -15.73
CA SER A 364 -42.90 -40.36 -14.51
C SER A 364 -41.92 -41.49 -14.81
N LYS A 365 -42.23 -42.33 -15.81
CA LYS A 365 -41.34 -43.41 -16.26
C LYS A 365 -40.05 -42.84 -16.84
N ALA A 366 -40.14 -41.88 -17.76
CA ALA A 366 -38.98 -41.23 -18.34
C ALA A 366 -38.14 -40.51 -17.27
N GLN A 367 -38.79 -39.86 -16.30
CA GLN A 367 -38.13 -39.21 -15.16
C GLN A 367 -37.38 -40.24 -14.31
N MET A 368 -38.01 -41.37 -13.97
CA MET A 368 -37.36 -42.44 -13.19
C MET A 368 -36.14 -43.03 -13.91
N GLU A 369 -36.26 -43.35 -15.21
CA GLU A 369 -35.13 -43.87 -16.00
C GLU A 369 -33.96 -42.89 -16.03
N LYS A 370 -34.26 -41.60 -16.21
CA LYS A 370 -33.25 -40.53 -16.20
C LYS A 370 -32.61 -40.32 -14.82
N THR A 371 -33.38 -40.33 -13.73
CA THR A 371 -32.85 -40.24 -12.35
C THR A 371 -31.92 -41.40 -12.05
N ILE A 372 -32.33 -42.63 -12.35
CA ILE A 372 -31.50 -43.82 -12.14
C ILE A 372 -30.21 -43.77 -12.97
N ALA A 373 -30.31 -43.36 -14.24
CA ALA A 373 -29.16 -43.23 -15.12
C ALA A 373 -28.13 -42.22 -14.56
N TYR A 374 -28.60 -41.08 -14.05
CA TYR A 374 -27.75 -40.07 -13.42
C TYR A 374 -27.10 -40.59 -12.13
N LEU A 375 -27.88 -41.11 -11.18
CA LEU A 375 -27.35 -41.59 -9.90
C LEU A 375 -26.32 -42.72 -10.10
N ASN A 376 -26.58 -43.64 -11.02
CA ASN A 376 -25.62 -44.70 -11.36
C ASN A 376 -24.36 -44.16 -12.03
N ALA A 377 -24.44 -43.08 -12.81
CA ALA A 377 -23.27 -42.44 -13.40
C ALA A 377 -22.45 -41.68 -12.34
N CYS A 378 -23.07 -41.23 -11.25
CA CYS A 378 -22.34 -40.66 -10.11
C CYS A 378 -21.57 -41.72 -9.31
N LYS A 379 -22.09 -42.95 -9.18
CA LYS A 379 -21.47 -44.03 -8.41
C LYS A 379 -20.13 -44.49 -9.01
N ASP A 380 -19.09 -44.56 -8.18
CA ASP A 380 -17.79 -45.09 -8.59
C ASP A 380 -17.78 -46.63 -8.76
N VAL A 381 -18.79 -47.31 -8.18
CA VAL A 381 -18.99 -48.76 -8.31
C VAL A 381 -20.36 -49.04 -8.97
N PRO A 382 -20.43 -49.87 -10.03
CA PRO A 382 -21.65 -50.12 -10.79
C PRO A 382 -22.59 -51.11 -10.09
N ALA A 383 -22.90 -50.90 -8.80
CA ALA A 383 -23.82 -51.76 -8.05
C ALA A 383 -25.27 -51.64 -8.55
N GLY A 384 -25.61 -50.55 -9.26
CA GLY A 384 -26.95 -50.29 -9.80
C GLY A 384 -27.95 -49.93 -8.69
N SER A 385 -28.70 -48.85 -8.86
CA SER A 385 -29.77 -48.49 -7.92
C SER A 385 -30.77 -49.65 -7.76
N VAL A 386 -31.06 -50.01 -6.51
CA VAL A 386 -32.11 -50.98 -6.16
C VAL A 386 -33.44 -50.23 -6.07
N ILE A 387 -34.48 -50.81 -6.66
CA ILE A 387 -35.82 -50.23 -6.69
C ILE A 387 -36.78 -51.18 -5.97
N GLN A 388 -37.57 -50.65 -5.06
CA GLN A 388 -38.73 -51.33 -4.51
C GLN A 388 -39.95 -51.01 -5.34
N ALA A 389 -40.68 -52.05 -5.74
CA ALA A 389 -41.99 -51.93 -6.34
C ALA A 389 -43.05 -52.46 -5.38
N SER A 390 -44.07 -51.63 -5.15
CA SER A 390 -45.28 -52.02 -4.44
C SER A 390 -46.46 -51.93 -5.38
N THR A 391 -47.29 -52.96 -5.39
CA THR A 391 -48.57 -52.89 -6.09
C THR A 391 -49.65 -53.57 -5.28
N ARG A 392 -50.82 -52.95 -5.26
CA ARG A 392 -52.01 -53.50 -4.62
C ARG A 392 -53.01 -53.82 -5.69
N PHE A 393 -53.54 -55.03 -5.70
CA PHE A 393 -54.56 -55.44 -6.66
C PHE A 393 -55.66 -56.26 -5.99
N ALA A 394 -56.87 -56.18 -6.51
CA ALA A 394 -58.00 -57.01 -6.08
C ALA A 394 -58.32 -58.06 -7.15
N GLN A 395 -58.25 -59.35 -6.79
CA GLN A 395 -58.49 -60.47 -7.71
C GLN A 395 -59.24 -61.63 -7.04
N ALA A 396 -60.07 -62.34 -7.81
CA ALA A 396 -60.74 -63.58 -7.40
C ALA A 396 -60.74 -64.63 -8.52
N ASN A 397 -60.99 -65.90 -8.16
CA ASN A 397 -61.14 -67.01 -9.10
C ASN A 397 -62.46 -67.80 -8.94
N ASP A 398 -62.86 -68.51 -10.00
CA ASP A 398 -64.10 -69.28 -10.07
C ASP A 398 -63.98 -70.80 -9.76
N GLN A 399 -62.79 -71.30 -9.36
CA GLN A 399 -62.52 -72.74 -9.24
C GLN A 399 -63.09 -73.40 -7.97
N GLY A 400 -63.68 -72.62 -7.06
CA GLY A 400 -64.15 -73.09 -5.76
C GLY A 400 -63.04 -73.44 -4.76
N ILE A 401 -61.78 -73.10 -5.06
CA ILE A 401 -60.61 -73.30 -4.20
C ILE A 401 -59.67 -72.08 -4.27
N ASN A 402 -59.00 -71.74 -3.17
CA ASN A 402 -57.98 -70.69 -3.20
C ASN A 402 -56.76 -71.15 -3.99
N LEU A 403 -56.26 -70.29 -4.87
CA LEU A 403 -55.02 -70.52 -5.60
C LEU A 403 -53.90 -69.69 -4.98
N MET A 404 -52.65 -70.17 -5.07
CA MET A 404 -51.51 -69.47 -4.49
C MET A 404 -50.35 -69.33 -5.47
N CYS A 405 -49.56 -68.26 -5.33
CA CYS A 405 -48.27 -68.08 -5.99
C CYS A 405 -47.18 -67.87 -4.93
N SER A 406 -46.18 -68.76 -4.86
CA SER A 406 -45.02 -68.56 -3.99
C SER A 406 -44.03 -67.55 -4.58
N LEU A 407 -43.21 -66.91 -3.74
CA LEU A 407 -42.14 -66.01 -4.19
C LEU A 407 -41.24 -66.67 -5.25
N SER A 408 -40.82 -67.92 -5.03
CA SER A 408 -39.97 -68.65 -5.98
C SER A 408 -40.62 -68.86 -7.36
N MET A 409 -41.95 -69.07 -7.40
CA MET A 409 -42.70 -69.22 -8.65
C MET A 409 -42.83 -67.88 -9.38
N PHE A 410 -43.15 -66.82 -8.63
CA PHE A 410 -43.21 -65.46 -9.15
C PHE A 410 -41.88 -65.05 -9.78
N GLN A 411 -40.76 -65.34 -9.11
CA GLN A 411 -39.42 -65.08 -9.63
C GLN A 411 -39.17 -65.83 -10.93
N GLN A 412 -39.39 -67.14 -10.95
CA GLN A 412 -39.16 -67.94 -12.16
C GLN A 412 -39.98 -67.44 -13.36
N ALA A 413 -41.21 -66.98 -13.14
CA ALA A 413 -42.06 -66.45 -14.20
C ALA A 413 -41.60 -65.07 -14.73
N ASN A 414 -40.91 -64.27 -13.91
CA ASN A 414 -40.56 -62.88 -14.23
C ASN A 414 -39.06 -62.63 -14.45
N GLN A 415 -38.20 -63.64 -14.27
CA GLN A 415 -36.74 -63.54 -14.40
C GLN A 415 -36.25 -63.00 -15.75
N SER A 416 -37.04 -63.14 -16.83
CA SER A 416 -36.70 -62.57 -18.14
C SER A 416 -36.97 -61.07 -18.24
N SER A 417 -37.80 -60.52 -17.35
CA SER A 417 -38.29 -59.14 -17.38
C SER A 417 -37.56 -58.27 -16.36
N PHE A 418 -37.27 -58.79 -15.17
CA PHE A 418 -36.53 -58.10 -14.10
C PHE A 418 -35.95 -59.12 -13.10
N THR A 419 -34.95 -58.70 -12.32
CA THR A 419 -34.33 -59.55 -11.29
C THR A 419 -34.85 -59.16 -9.91
N VAL A 420 -35.75 -59.99 -9.36
CA VAL A 420 -36.26 -59.84 -7.99
C VAL A 420 -35.20 -60.28 -6.97
N LEU A 421 -34.97 -59.48 -5.94
CA LEU A 421 -34.04 -59.76 -4.86
C LEU A 421 -34.73 -60.62 -3.78
N THR A 422 -34.32 -61.90 -3.67
CA THR A 422 -34.90 -62.89 -2.73
C THR A 422 -34.82 -62.47 -1.27
N ASP A 423 -33.73 -61.81 -0.90
CA ASP A 423 -33.40 -61.57 0.52
C ASP A 423 -34.10 -60.32 1.08
N HIS A 424 -34.77 -59.57 0.20
CA HIS A 424 -35.46 -58.33 0.53
C HIS A 424 -36.96 -58.36 0.13
N SER A 425 -37.40 -59.33 -0.66
CA SER A 425 -38.79 -59.46 -1.12
C SER A 425 -39.57 -60.51 -0.31
N SER A 426 -40.47 -60.10 0.59
CA SER A 426 -41.27 -61.06 1.40
C SER A 426 -42.74 -60.72 1.63
N THR A 427 -43.14 -59.47 1.43
CA THR A 427 -44.46 -58.99 1.85
C THR A 427 -45.51 -59.30 0.78
N GLY A 428 -46.58 -59.98 1.18
CA GLY A 428 -47.66 -60.39 0.26
C GLY A 428 -47.50 -61.77 -0.38
N PHE A 429 -46.40 -62.50 -0.08
CA PHE A 429 -46.18 -63.87 -0.54
C PHE A 429 -46.47 -64.93 0.56
N PRO A 430 -47.05 -66.10 0.22
CA PRO A 430 -47.57 -66.45 -1.10
C PRO A 430 -48.79 -65.59 -1.44
N ILE A 431 -48.88 -65.14 -2.69
CA ILE A 431 -50.02 -64.37 -3.19
C ILE A 431 -51.22 -65.30 -3.16
N ASN A 432 -52.25 -64.95 -2.41
CA ASN A 432 -53.48 -65.73 -2.28
C ASN A 432 -54.55 -65.16 -3.23
N LEU A 433 -54.99 -65.98 -4.18
CA LEU A 433 -56.10 -65.67 -5.06
C LEU A 433 -57.35 -66.40 -4.52
N PRO A 434 -58.23 -65.70 -3.78
CA PRO A 434 -59.40 -66.33 -3.17
C PRO A 434 -60.37 -66.84 -4.23
N SER A 435 -61.06 -67.95 -3.94
CA SER A 435 -62.24 -68.31 -4.72
C SER A 435 -63.46 -67.60 -4.15
N SER A 436 -64.03 -66.68 -4.92
CA SER A 436 -65.17 -65.88 -4.49
C SER A 436 -66.11 -65.64 -5.66
N SER A 437 -67.42 -65.56 -5.37
CA SER A 437 -68.44 -65.05 -6.30
C SER A 437 -68.72 -63.55 -6.10
N GLU A 438 -68.01 -62.91 -5.17
CA GLU A 438 -68.18 -61.49 -4.85
C GLU A 438 -67.54 -60.62 -5.92
N THR A 439 -68.22 -59.52 -6.25
CA THR A 439 -67.82 -58.55 -7.27
C THR A 439 -66.85 -57.50 -6.73
N ASP A 440 -66.21 -57.73 -5.58
CA ASP A 440 -65.21 -56.81 -4.97
C ASP A 440 -64.30 -57.60 -4.01
N PRO A 441 -63.31 -58.35 -4.53
CA PRO A 441 -62.47 -59.21 -3.70
C PRO A 441 -61.48 -58.41 -2.84
N ASP A 442 -61.09 -58.97 -1.69
CA ASP A 442 -60.08 -58.38 -0.81
C ASP A 442 -58.81 -58.03 -1.59
N SER A 443 -58.37 -56.79 -1.46
CA SER A 443 -57.14 -56.33 -2.09
C SER A 443 -55.92 -57.04 -1.50
N THR A 444 -55.04 -57.54 -2.36
CA THR A 444 -53.72 -58.05 -2.00
C THR A 444 -52.67 -57.00 -2.35
N THR A 445 -51.79 -56.68 -1.41
CA THR A 445 -50.60 -55.87 -1.68
C THR A 445 -49.39 -56.79 -1.78
N ILE A 446 -48.62 -56.63 -2.84
CA ILE A 446 -47.30 -57.26 -2.99
C ILE A 446 -46.24 -56.16 -2.99
N THR A 447 -45.14 -56.44 -2.31
CA THR A 447 -43.94 -55.58 -2.34
C THR A 447 -42.75 -56.46 -2.68
N PHE A 448 -41.97 -56.04 -3.67
CA PHE A 448 -40.77 -56.74 -4.10
C PHE A 448 -39.69 -55.76 -4.55
N ASP A 449 -38.45 -56.13 -4.27
CA ASP A 449 -37.28 -55.33 -4.63
C ASP A 449 -36.62 -55.92 -5.86
N PHE A 450 -36.13 -55.06 -6.75
CA PHE A 450 -35.48 -55.46 -7.98
C PHE A 450 -34.33 -54.52 -8.34
N THR A 451 -33.36 -55.05 -9.09
CA THR A 451 -32.35 -54.22 -9.76
C THR A 451 -32.80 -53.94 -11.18
N SER A 452 -32.65 -52.69 -11.62
CA SER A 452 -33.21 -52.24 -12.89
C SER A 452 -32.16 -51.95 -13.94
N LYS A 453 -32.37 -52.49 -15.15
CA LYS A 453 -31.90 -51.89 -16.42
C LYS A 453 -33.06 -51.30 -17.23
N GLN A 454 -34.28 -51.73 -16.93
CA GLN A 454 -35.55 -51.32 -17.54
C GLN A 454 -36.64 -51.47 -16.47
N ILE A 455 -37.55 -50.49 -16.38
CA ILE A 455 -38.63 -50.48 -15.39
C ILE A 455 -39.65 -51.57 -15.74
N PRO A 456 -40.05 -52.43 -14.79
CA PRO A 456 -41.07 -53.44 -15.05
C PRO A 456 -42.41 -52.77 -15.35
N THR A 457 -42.96 -52.99 -16.55
CA THR A 457 -44.28 -52.47 -16.95
C THR A 457 -45.41 -53.47 -16.70
N SER A 458 -45.06 -54.72 -16.39
CA SER A 458 -45.98 -55.78 -16.00
C SER A 458 -45.22 -56.95 -15.38
N PHE A 459 -45.93 -57.81 -14.66
CA PHE A 459 -45.41 -59.07 -14.17
C PHE A 459 -46.45 -60.19 -14.26
N ASP A 460 -45.98 -61.42 -14.38
CA ASP A 460 -46.79 -62.63 -14.42
C ASP A 460 -46.92 -63.24 -13.03
N ILE A 461 -48.14 -63.49 -12.57
CA ILE A 461 -48.45 -64.27 -11.38
C ILE A 461 -48.90 -65.67 -11.82
N PRO A 462 -48.03 -66.70 -11.77
CA PRO A 462 -48.44 -68.08 -11.98
C PRO A 462 -49.17 -68.61 -10.73
N TYR A 463 -50.36 -69.18 -10.90
CA TYR A 463 -51.14 -69.70 -9.79
C TYR A 463 -51.07 -71.23 -9.74
N CYS A 464 -51.16 -71.80 -8.53
CA CYS A 464 -51.27 -73.24 -8.30
C CYS A 464 -52.37 -73.56 -7.29
N ASN A 465 -52.89 -74.80 -7.31
CA ASN A 465 -53.99 -75.21 -6.42
C ASN A 465 -53.54 -75.75 -5.05
N SER A 466 -52.23 -75.92 -4.84
CA SER A 466 -51.64 -76.31 -3.55
C SER A 466 -50.13 -76.08 -3.54
N THR A 467 -49.59 -75.71 -2.38
CA THR A 467 -48.14 -75.62 -2.14
C THR A 467 -47.72 -76.72 -1.17
N ILE A 468 -46.81 -77.62 -1.57
CA ILE A 468 -46.16 -78.59 -0.69
C ILE A 468 -44.64 -78.40 -0.79
N GLY A 469 -44.05 -77.73 0.20
CA GLY A 469 -42.61 -77.45 0.21
C GLY A 469 -42.17 -76.59 -1.00
N THR A 470 -41.05 -76.95 -1.64
CA THR A 470 -40.49 -76.26 -2.83
C THR A 470 -41.00 -76.82 -4.16
N THR A 471 -41.98 -77.73 -4.15
CA THR A 471 -42.45 -78.44 -5.36
C THR A 471 -43.86 -77.98 -5.73
N ILE A 472 -44.04 -77.55 -6.98
CA ILE A 472 -45.34 -77.19 -7.56
C ILE A 472 -46.12 -78.49 -7.81
N GLN A 473 -47.33 -78.62 -7.25
CA GLN A 473 -48.25 -79.69 -7.63
C GLN A 473 -49.53 -79.12 -8.24
N ASN A 474 -49.81 -79.62 -9.45
CA ASN A 474 -50.99 -79.45 -10.31
C ASN A 474 -51.08 -78.15 -11.14
N ASP A 475 -51.16 -78.33 -12.46
CA ASP A 475 -51.57 -77.29 -13.41
C ASP A 475 -52.99 -76.82 -13.09
N VAL A 476 -53.15 -75.50 -12.95
CA VAL A 476 -54.46 -74.85 -12.88
C VAL A 476 -55.17 -75.08 -14.22
N LYS A 477 -56.37 -75.66 -14.21
CA LYS A 477 -57.23 -75.77 -15.40
C LYS A 477 -57.67 -74.36 -15.83
N ASN A 478 -58.12 -74.17 -17.07
CA ASN A 478 -58.71 -72.89 -17.55
C ASN A 478 -59.60 -72.26 -16.47
N THR A 479 -59.04 -71.25 -15.78
CA THR A 479 -59.64 -70.60 -14.61
C THR A 479 -60.01 -69.21 -15.02
N TRP A 480 -61.25 -68.80 -14.75
CA TRP A 480 -61.65 -67.42 -14.91
C TRP A 480 -61.27 -66.65 -13.66
N TRP A 481 -60.59 -65.55 -13.87
CA TRP A 481 -60.22 -64.59 -12.85
C TRP A 481 -60.64 -63.21 -13.30
N TYR A 482 -60.89 -62.33 -12.33
CA TYR A 482 -61.20 -60.93 -12.58
C TYR A 482 -60.27 -60.08 -11.72
N THR A 483 -59.58 -59.13 -12.34
CA THR A 483 -58.87 -58.06 -11.64
C THR A 483 -59.76 -56.83 -11.68
N MET A 484 -59.85 -56.06 -10.59
CA MET A 484 -60.76 -54.91 -10.52
C MET A 484 -60.05 -53.59 -10.49
N ALA A 485 -59.00 -53.54 -9.70
CA ALA A 485 -58.34 -52.31 -9.37
C ALA A 485 -56.92 -52.63 -8.97
N TYR A 486 -55.99 -51.77 -9.38
CA TYR A 486 -54.66 -51.75 -8.81
C TYR A 486 -54.04 -50.35 -8.85
N TRP A 487 -53.06 -50.13 -7.98
CA TRP A 487 -52.15 -48.99 -8.03
C TRP A 487 -50.72 -49.50 -7.90
N SER A 488 -49.76 -48.75 -8.43
CA SER A 488 -48.34 -49.10 -8.38
C SER A 488 -47.55 -47.94 -7.77
N GLU A 489 -46.53 -48.30 -7.00
CA GLU A 489 -45.55 -47.38 -6.46
C GLU A 489 -44.16 -47.96 -6.63
N TYR A 490 -43.24 -47.08 -6.98
CA TYR A 490 -41.84 -47.35 -7.15
C TYR A 490 -41.07 -46.43 -6.23
N GLU A 491 -40.11 -46.99 -5.51
CA GLU A 491 -39.24 -46.24 -4.60
C GLU A 491 -37.79 -46.67 -4.83
N LEU A 492 -36.87 -45.71 -4.94
CA LEU A 492 -35.44 -45.99 -4.86
C LEU A 492 -35.10 -46.37 -3.42
N LEU A 493 -34.43 -47.49 -3.24
CA LEU A 493 -34.01 -47.91 -1.91
C LEU A 493 -32.74 -47.17 -1.49
N ASN A 494 -32.79 -46.64 -0.26
CA ASN A 494 -31.64 -46.12 0.43
C ASN A 494 -30.72 -47.30 0.83
N ASP A 495 -29.46 -47.27 0.39
CA ASP A 495 -28.44 -48.24 0.80
C ASP A 495 -27.94 -48.01 2.25
N ASN A 496 -28.23 -46.83 2.81
CA ASN A 496 -27.80 -46.34 4.13
C ASN A 496 -26.29 -46.21 4.27
N ASP A 497 -25.57 -46.20 3.15
CA ASP A 497 -24.15 -45.92 3.13
C ASP A 497 -23.96 -44.40 3.13
N ASN A 498 -23.02 -43.92 3.94
CA ASN A 498 -22.69 -42.49 3.97
C ASN A 498 -21.74 -42.17 2.80
N PRO A 499 -21.96 -41.09 2.04
CA PRO A 499 -21.06 -40.70 0.97
C PRO A 499 -19.64 -40.44 1.47
N THR A 500 -18.64 -40.87 0.71
CA THR A 500 -17.23 -40.59 1.00
C THR A 500 -16.75 -39.39 0.20
N LEU A 501 -16.19 -38.40 0.89
CA LEU A 501 -15.72 -37.16 0.28
C LEU A 501 -14.21 -37.16 0.07
N THR A 502 -13.79 -36.52 -1.02
CA THR A 502 -12.41 -36.12 -1.28
C THR A 502 -12.38 -34.63 -1.59
N VAL A 503 -11.32 -33.94 -1.18
CA VAL A 503 -11.16 -32.50 -1.40
C VAL A 503 -9.88 -32.25 -2.19
N SER A 504 -9.94 -31.32 -3.13
CA SER A 504 -8.81 -30.92 -3.96
C SER A 504 -8.89 -29.44 -4.33
N ALA A 505 -7.73 -28.83 -4.59
CA ALA A 505 -7.58 -27.49 -5.14
C ALA A 505 -6.32 -27.46 -6.03
N PRO A 506 -6.19 -26.50 -6.95
CA PRO A 506 -4.98 -26.36 -7.78
C PRO A 506 -3.74 -26.09 -6.93
N ALA A 507 -2.62 -26.66 -7.34
CA ALA A 507 -1.32 -26.38 -6.74
C ALA A 507 -0.87 -24.96 -7.11
N GLY A 508 -0.18 -24.29 -6.20
CA GLY A 508 0.30 -22.94 -6.43
C GLY A 508 0.70 -22.20 -5.16
N GLU A 509 1.23 -21.01 -5.37
CA GLU A 509 1.42 -20.02 -4.33
C GLU A 509 0.28 -18.99 -4.41
N TYR A 510 -0.38 -18.74 -3.29
CA TYR A 510 -1.52 -17.85 -3.20
C TYR A 510 -1.28 -16.84 -2.09
N GLN A 511 -1.36 -15.55 -2.39
CA GLN A 511 -1.21 -14.50 -1.38
C GLN A 511 -2.55 -14.14 -0.74
N SER A 512 -2.54 -13.46 0.41
CA SER A 512 -3.76 -12.90 1.01
C SER A 512 -4.60 -12.15 -0.02
N GLY A 513 -5.89 -12.48 -0.11
CA GLY A 513 -6.84 -11.95 -1.11
C GLY A 513 -6.92 -12.74 -2.42
N ASP A 514 -5.99 -13.65 -2.73
CA ASP A 514 -6.13 -14.53 -3.90
C ASP A 514 -7.31 -15.51 -3.72
N LEU A 515 -7.96 -15.86 -4.83
CA LEU A 515 -9.04 -16.86 -4.85
C LEU A 515 -8.51 -18.26 -5.17
N ILE A 516 -8.91 -19.25 -4.37
CA ILE A 516 -8.61 -20.67 -4.54
C ILE A 516 -9.90 -21.42 -4.88
N PRO A 517 -10.00 -22.08 -6.05
CA PRO A 517 -11.13 -22.93 -6.36
C PRO A 517 -10.96 -24.27 -5.64
N ILE A 518 -11.90 -24.59 -4.74
CA ILE A 518 -11.90 -25.86 -4.00
C ILE A 518 -13.02 -26.75 -4.55
N GLN A 519 -12.69 -28.01 -4.78
CA GLN A 519 -13.63 -29.03 -5.23
C GLN A 519 -13.79 -30.11 -4.16
N ILE A 520 -15.03 -30.34 -3.74
CA ILE A 520 -15.45 -31.45 -2.86
C ILE A 520 -16.09 -32.52 -3.75
N THR A 521 -15.46 -33.66 -3.93
CA THR A 521 -15.95 -34.76 -4.79
C THR A 521 -16.43 -35.91 -3.94
N ALA A 522 -17.62 -36.42 -4.23
CA ALA A 522 -18.17 -37.62 -3.61
C ALA A 522 -18.10 -38.83 -4.54
N ASP A 523 -18.18 -40.02 -3.95
CA ASP A 523 -18.35 -41.30 -4.64
C ASP A 523 -19.79 -41.53 -5.15
N GLU A 524 -20.72 -40.62 -4.83
CA GLU A 524 -22.11 -40.59 -5.32
C GLU A 524 -22.69 -39.17 -5.41
N TYR A 525 -24.01 -39.03 -5.62
CA TYR A 525 -24.66 -37.71 -5.66
C TYR A 525 -24.78 -37.12 -4.26
N ILE A 526 -24.40 -35.84 -4.13
CA ILE A 526 -24.54 -35.06 -2.92
C ILE A 526 -25.28 -33.75 -3.17
N GLN A 527 -25.91 -33.24 -2.12
CA GLN A 527 -26.58 -31.95 -2.06
C GLN A 527 -26.28 -31.29 -0.72
N ARG A 528 -26.26 -29.95 -0.69
CA ARG A 528 -26.07 -29.18 0.54
C ARG A 528 -27.36 -28.48 0.94
N ASN A 529 -27.57 -28.33 2.25
CA ASN A 529 -28.58 -27.41 2.77
C ASN A 529 -27.97 -26.00 3.01
N ASP A 530 -28.81 -25.04 3.42
CA ASP A 530 -28.41 -23.65 3.62
C ASP A 530 -27.40 -23.45 4.77
N ASN A 531 -27.34 -24.39 5.73
CA ASN A 531 -26.43 -24.35 6.87
C ASN A 531 -25.17 -25.18 6.64
N ALA A 532 -24.96 -25.67 5.41
CA ALA A 532 -23.83 -26.53 5.15
C ALA A 532 -22.51 -25.77 5.31
N ALA A 533 -21.54 -26.37 5.99
CA ALA A 533 -20.35 -25.70 6.45
C ALA A 533 -19.07 -26.51 6.19
N ILE A 534 -17.95 -25.82 6.05
CA ILE A 534 -16.61 -26.36 5.88
C ILE A 534 -15.66 -25.65 6.82
N THR A 535 -14.70 -26.39 7.38
CA THR A 535 -13.63 -25.79 8.19
C THR A 535 -12.37 -25.68 7.34
N ILE A 536 -11.85 -24.46 7.21
CA ILE A 536 -10.63 -24.14 6.45
C ILE A 536 -9.65 -23.49 7.44
N ASN A 537 -8.45 -24.04 7.57
CA ASN A 537 -7.40 -23.58 8.49
C ASN A 537 -7.84 -23.42 9.96
N GLY A 538 -8.87 -24.18 10.38
CA GLY A 538 -9.41 -24.14 11.74
C GLY A 538 -10.63 -23.23 11.91
N GLU A 539 -10.95 -22.40 10.92
CA GLU A 539 -12.10 -21.50 10.91
C GLU A 539 -13.28 -22.10 10.14
N SER A 540 -14.50 -21.87 10.61
CA SER A 540 -15.72 -22.45 10.03
C SER A 540 -16.40 -21.46 9.09
N TYR A 541 -16.70 -21.90 7.87
CA TYR A 541 -17.34 -21.11 6.82
C TYR A 541 -18.63 -21.79 6.36
N LEU A 542 -19.67 -21.00 6.09
CA LEU A 542 -20.83 -21.51 5.36
C LEU A 542 -20.45 -21.69 3.88
N LEU A 543 -20.88 -22.79 3.29
CA LEU A 543 -20.67 -23.05 1.87
C LEU A 543 -21.37 -21.99 0.98
N SER A 544 -22.42 -21.33 1.47
CA SER A 544 -23.05 -20.19 0.76
C SER A 544 -22.10 -19.01 0.61
N ASP A 545 -21.30 -18.73 1.63
CA ASP A 545 -20.43 -17.56 1.70
C ASP A 545 -19.16 -17.79 0.85
N LEU A 546 -18.83 -19.05 0.61
CA LEU A 546 -17.76 -19.47 -0.30
C LEU A 546 -18.24 -19.74 -1.72
N HIS A 547 -19.40 -19.20 -2.12
CA HIS A 547 -19.90 -19.34 -3.49
C HIS A 547 -20.07 -20.79 -3.95
N ALA A 548 -20.42 -21.71 -3.03
CA ALA A 548 -20.50 -23.12 -3.37
C ALA A 548 -21.73 -23.45 -4.22
N SER A 549 -21.58 -24.36 -5.18
CA SER A 549 -22.68 -24.99 -5.90
C SER A 549 -23.63 -25.74 -4.94
N SER A 550 -24.87 -26.03 -5.35
CA SER A 550 -25.88 -26.61 -4.47
C SER A 550 -25.89 -28.14 -4.43
N SER A 551 -25.59 -28.81 -5.55
CA SER A 551 -25.61 -30.28 -5.64
C SER A 551 -24.82 -30.81 -6.83
N GLY A 552 -24.61 -32.12 -6.91
CA GLY A 552 -23.89 -32.77 -8.01
C GLY A 552 -23.14 -34.01 -7.55
N LYS A 553 -22.30 -34.59 -8.42
CA LYS A 553 -21.27 -35.56 -7.98
C LYS A 553 -20.16 -34.86 -7.16
N PHE A 554 -19.93 -33.59 -7.46
CA PHE A 554 -18.99 -32.74 -6.73
C PHE A 554 -19.61 -31.38 -6.51
N LEU A 555 -19.17 -30.71 -5.44
CA LEU A 555 -19.43 -29.31 -5.17
C LEU A 555 -18.18 -28.49 -5.50
N SER A 556 -18.40 -27.32 -6.08
CA SER A 556 -17.34 -26.35 -6.39
C SER A 556 -17.57 -25.09 -5.58
N LEU A 557 -16.52 -24.53 -4.99
CA LEU A 557 -16.54 -23.32 -4.18
C LEU A 557 -15.28 -22.47 -4.40
N LEU A 558 -15.31 -21.21 -3.99
CA LEU A 558 -14.21 -20.26 -4.08
C LEU A 558 -13.84 -19.79 -2.68
N TYR A 559 -12.58 -20.03 -2.29
CA TYR A 559 -12.03 -19.57 -1.02
C TYR A 559 -11.10 -18.38 -1.25
N GLU A 560 -11.35 -17.27 -0.58
CA GLU A 560 -10.41 -16.14 -0.55
C GLU A 560 -9.40 -16.37 0.58
N VAL A 561 -8.10 -16.33 0.26
CA VAL A 561 -7.04 -16.46 1.25
C VAL A 561 -7.13 -15.33 2.26
N GLN A 562 -7.31 -15.68 3.52
CA GLN A 562 -7.48 -14.71 4.60
C GLN A 562 -6.12 -14.16 5.04
N PRO A 563 -6.08 -12.93 5.59
CA PRO A 563 -4.83 -12.29 6.00
C PRO A 563 -4.00 -13.09 7.02
N PHE A 564 -4.63 -13.91 7.85
CA PHE A 564 -3.95 -14.67 8.91
C PHE A 564 -4.04 -16.18 8.71
N ASP A 565 -4.20 -16.61 7.46
CA ASP A 565 -4.14 -18.03 7.12
C ASP A 565 -2.77 -18.64 7.44
N THR A 566 -2.77 -19.92 7.82
CA THR A 566 -1.52 -20.66 7.95
C THR A 566 -0.90 -20.92 6.57
N GLN A 567 0.41 -21.19 6.51
CA GLN A 567 1.12 -21.42 5.23
C GLN A 567 0.59 -22.58 4.38
N SER A 568 -0.27 -23.45 4.93
CA SER A 568 -0.88 -24.58 4.23
C SER A 568 -2.40 -24.49 4.28
N LEU A 569 -3.07 -25.03 3.25
CA LEU A 569 -4.52 -25.10 3.20
C LEU A 569 -5.02 -26.42 3.81
N ILE A 570 -5.67 -26.35 4.97
CA ILE A 570 -6.15 -27.51 5.74
C ILE A 570 -7.67 -27.52 5.75
N ILE A 571 -8.26 -28.62 5.30
CA ILE A 571 -9.73 -28.76 5.17
C ILE A 571 -10.27 -29.82 6.13
N SER A 572 -11.37 -29.49 6.80
CA SER A 572 -12.19 -30.46 7.54
C SER A 572 -13.67 -30.31 7.23
N LEU A 573 -14.40 -31.43 7.22
CA LEU A 573 -15.85 -31.50 7.06
C LEU A 573 -16.37 -32.48 8.10
N SER A 574 -17.22 -32.02 9.03
CA SER A 574 -17.87 -32.90 10.00
C SER A 574 -18.92 -33.79 9.32
N SER A 575 -19.32 -34.89 9.96
CA SER A 575 -20.41 -35.73 9.45
C SER A 575 -21.76 -35.01 9.39
N ASP A 576 -21.95 -33.99 10.23
CA ASP A 576 -23.16 -33.15 10.29
C ASP A 576 -23.00 -31.81 9.56
N CYS A 577 -22.02 -31.70 8.66
CA CYS A 577 -21.69 -30.49 7.91
C CYS A 577 -22.77 -29.98 6.95
N GLY A 578 -23.98 -30.56 6.96
CA GLY A 578 -25.10 -30.16 6.11
C GLY A 578 -25.03 -30.61 4.65
N ILE A 579 -24.02 -31.39 4.28
CA ILE A 579 -23.96 -32.14 3.01
C ILE A 579 -24.59 -33.52 3.24
N THR A 580 -25.49 -33.92 2.35
CA THR A 580 -26.12 -35.24 2.36
C THR A 580 -26.21 -35.82 0.96
N ASP A 581 -26.50 -37.11 0.84
CA ASP A 581 -26.95 -37.68 -0.42
C ASP A 581 -28.40 -37.29 -0.75
N ILE A 582 -28.97 -37.93 -1.78
CA ILE A 582 -30.37 -37.74 -2.18
C ILE A 582 -31.39 -38.25 -1.13
N PHE A 583 -31.00 -39.20 -0.28
CA PHE A 583 -31.86 -39.79 0.76
C PHE A 583 -31.74 -39.06 2.10
N GLY A 584 -30.81 -38.11 2.23
CA GLY A 584 -30.56 -37.37 3.46
C GLY A 584 -29.55 -38.06 4.40
N ASN A 585 -28.82 -39.06 3.92
CA ASN A 585 -27.73 -39.67 4.69
C ASN A 585 -26.59 -38.66 4.85
N PRO A 586 -26.01 -38.54 6.06
CA PRO A 586 -24.85 -37.67 6.28
C PRO A 586 -23.62 -38.20 5.54
N VAL A 587 -22.67 -37.31 5.24
CA VAL A 587 -21.37 -37.69 4.66
C VAL A 587 -20.42 -38.28 5.71
N ASN A 588 -19.43 -39.05 5.27
CA ASN A 588 -18.29 -39.42 6.09
C ASN A 588 -17.42 -38.19 6.41
N GLU A 589 -16.93 -38.13 7.64
CA GLU A 589 -16.10 -37.02 8.10
C GLU A 589 -14.76 -36.95 7.35
N VAL A 590 -14.37 -35.73 6.95
CA VAL A 590 -13.04 -35.42 6.43
C VAL A 590 -12.26 -34.70 7.52
N ASN A 591 -11.20 -35.32 8.02
CA ASN A 591 -10.46 -34.85 9.19
C ASN A 591 -9.12 -34.21 8.83
N GLY A 592 -9.07 -32.87 8.81
CA GLY A 592 -7.81 -32.09 8.77
C GLY A 592 -6.89 -32.44 7.60
N VAL A 593 -7.44 -32.57 6.39
CA VAL A 593 -6.67 -32.89 5.20
C VAL A 593 -5.90 -31.66 4.75
N THR A 594 -4.57 -31.70 4.89
CA THR A 594 -3.67 -30.72 4.26
C THR A 594 -3.60 -30.99 2.77
N LEU A 595 -4.03 -30.04 1.95
CA LEU A 595 -3.91 -30.12 0.50
C LEU A 595 -2.45 -29.95 0.08
N ARG A 596 -2.01 -30.74 -0.92
CA ARG A 596 -0.62 -30.80 -1.34
C ARG A 596 -0.28 -29.67 -2.30
N ASP A 597 0.99 -29.26 -2.29
CA ASP A 597 1.59 -28.33 -3.26
C ASP A 597 0.89 -26.95 -3.30
N ILE A 598 0.32 -26.53 -2.16
CA ILE A 598 -0.28 -25.21 -1.95
C ILE A 598 0.51 -24.49 -0.86
N THR A 599 0.97 -23.28 -1.17
CA THR A 599 1.66 -22.38 -0.24
C THR A 599 0.85 -21.09 -0.12
N LEU A 600 0.47 -20.72 1.11
CA LEU A 600 -0.23 -19.46 1.37
C LEU A 600 0.75 -18.40 1.87
N VAL A 601 0.78 -17.24 1.20
CA VAL A 601 1.60 -16.07 1.54
C VAL A 601 0.72 -15.05 2.24
N ALA A 602 0.58 -15.21 3.55
CA ALA A 602 -0.22 -14.36 4.41
C ALA A 602 0.41 -14.34 5.82
N PRO A 603 0.38 -13.21 6.54
CA PRO A 603 -0.14 -11.88 6.16
C PRO A 603 0.80 -11.08 5.24
N LEU A 604 0.24 -10.16 4.46
CA LEU A 604 0.98 -9.12 3.72
C LEU A 604 1.02 -7.83 4.54
N VAL A 605 2.21 -7.30 4.82
CA VAL A 605 2.42 -6.16 5.74
C VAL A 605 1.82 -4.88 5.16
N LYS A 606 1.74 -4.73 3.83
CA LYS A 606 1.12 -3.58 3.14
C LYS A 606 -0.35 -3.36 3.50
N ASN A 607 -1.02 -4.39 4.01
CA ASN A 607 -2.42 -4.32 4.45
C ASN A 607 -2.57 -3.80 5.89
N ALA A 608 -1.47 -3.60 6.61
CA ALA A 608 -1.47 -3.14 8.00
C ALA A 608 -1.87 -1.66 8.15
N PRO A 609 -1.34 -0.70 7.37
CA PRO A 609 -1.67 0.71 7.55
C PRO A 609 -3.11 1.03 7.15
N THR A 610 -3.74 1.91 7.91
CA THR A 610 -5.12 2.39 7.70
C THR A 610 -5.21 3.89 7.42
N GLY A 611 -4.12 4.63 7.65
CA GLY A 611 -4.11 6.08 7.43
C GLY A 611 -2.76 6.76 7.70
N LEU A 612 -2.62 7.97 7.17
CA LEU A 612 -1.48 8.85 7.35
C LEU A 612 -1.97 10.28 7.61
N THR A 613 -1.39 10.94 8.59
CA THR A 613 -1.70 12.33 8.92
C THR A 613 -0.43 13.15 9.07
N ALA A 614 -0.47 14.42 8.66
CA ALA A 614 0.62 15.37 8.81
C ALA A 614 0.30 16.37 9.93
N SER A 615 1.29 16.73 10.75
CA SER A 615 1.16 17.83 11.70
C SER A 615 1.11 19.18 10.97
N ALA A 616 0.70 20.24 11.70
CA ALA A 616 0.90 21.60 11.20
C ALA A 616 2.40 21.89 11.04
N PHE A 617 2.75 22.73 10.07
CA PHE A 617 4.11 23.23 9.90
C PHE A 617 4.42 24.25 11.01
N ASP A 618 5.50 24.03 11.74
CA ASP A 618 6.06 24.97 12.72
C ASP A 618 7.60 24.99 12.64
N ASP A 619 8.24 25.74 13.55
CA ASP A 619 9.70 25.90 13.57
C ASP A 619 10.46 24.60 13.89
N SER A 620 9.77 23.55 14.36
CA SER A 620 10.33 22.21 14.56
C SER A 620 10.24 21.31 13.32
N GLY A 621 9.46 21.72 12.30
CA GLY A 621 9.20 20.96 11.08
C GLY A 621 7.85 20.26 11.09
N ILE A 622 7.66 19.30 10.17
CA ILE A 622 6.43 18.51 10.04
C ILE A 622 6.69 17.08 10.49
N THR A 623 5.80 16.54 11.31
CA THR A 623 5.79 15.12 11.66
C THR A 623 4.62 14.43 10.98
N PHE A 624 4.78 13.14 10.73
CA PHE A 624 3.76 12.29 10.15
C PHE A 624 3.39 11.17 11.11
N THR A 625 2.10 10.95 11.30
CA THR A 625 1.56 9.88 12.14
C THR A 625 0.86 8.85 11.26
N VAL A 626 1.24 7.58 11.40
CA VAL A 626 0.63 6.44 10.72
C VAL A 626 -0.34 5.75 11.66
N THR A 627 -1.53 5.41 11.17
CA THR A 627 -2.45 4.50 11.86
C THR A 627 -2.38 3.13 11.21
N ALA A 628 -2.44 2.06 12.01
CA ALA A 628 -2.40 0.69 11.54
C ALA A 628 -3.50 -0.15 12.21
N ASP A 629 -3.85 -1.26 11.59
CA ASP A 629 -4.79 -2.25 12.11
C ASP A 629 -4.18 -3.04 13.29
N ASP A 630 -4.94 -3.19 14.36
CA ASP A 630 -4.49 -3.85 15.59
C ASP A 630 -4.17 -5.34 15.36
N ASP A 631 -4.79 -5.97 14.36
CA ASP A 631 -4.51 -7.37 14.02
C ASP A 631 -3.06 -7.59 13.53
N TYR A 632 -2.37 -6.53 13.09
CA TYR A 632 -0.98 -6.58 12.64
C TYR A 632 0.04 -6.22 13.74
N ALA A 633 -0.41 -5.91 14.96
CA ALA A 633 0.46 -5.41 16.03
C ALA A 633 1.65 -6.34 16.35
N GLU A 634 1.45 -7.66 16.35
CA GLU A 634 2.52 -8.63 16.62
C GLU A 634 3.56 -8.67 15.49
N ILE A 635 3.14 -8.59 14.23
CA ILE A 635 4.04 -8.57 13.07
C ILE A 635 4.90 -7.32 13.09
N ILE A 636 4.28 -6.17 13.35
CA ILE A 636 4.97 -4.88 13.43
C ILE A 636 5.95 -4.87 14.62
N ALA A 637 5.55 -5.39 15.78
CA ALA A 637 6.41 -5.46 16.97
C ALA A 637 7.61 -6.41 16.79
N ASN A 638 7.46 -7.46 15.98
CA ASN A 638 8.52 -8.43 15.71
C ASN A 638 9.48 -8.00 14.59
N TYR A 639 9.14 -6.97 13.81
CA TYR A 639 10.03 -6.44 12.76
C TYR A 639 11.34 -5.92 13.38
N ASP A 640 12.49 -6.45 12.94
CA ASP A 640 13.83 -6.08 13.43
C ASP A 640 14.02 -6.19 14.97
N ASP A 641 13.36 -7.18 15.59
CA ASP A 641 13.28 -7.34 17.05
C ASP A 641 12.67 -6.12 17.77
N GLY A 642 11.75 -5.40 17.11
CA GLY A 642 11.08 -4.23 17.64
C GLY A 642 11.95 -2.97 17.68
N LYS A 643 13.12 -2.96 17.03
CA LYS A 643 14.02 -1.79 16.99
C LYS A 643 13.59 -0.75 15.95
N THR A 644 12.90 -1.17 14.90
CA THR A 644 12.39 -0.30 13.83
C THR A 644 11.00 -0.75 13.40
N THR A 645 10.36 -0.01 12.48
CA THR A 645 9.06 -0.39 11.91
C THR A 645 9.22 -0.71 10.43
N PRO A 646 8.27 -1.48 9.84
CA PRO A 646 8.23 -1.71 8.41
C PRO A 646 7.64 -0.52 7.63
N PHE A 647 7.58 0.70 8.21
CA PHE A 647 6.94 1.85 7.59
C PHE A 647 7.93 3.00 7.35
N GLN A 648 7.79 3.66 6.21
CA GLN A 648 8.47 4.93 5.94
C GLN A 648 7.58 5.88 5.15
N VAL A 649 7.73 7.18 5.38
CA VAL A 649 6.99 8.22 4.67
C VAL A 649 7.90 8.85 3.64
N VAL A 650 7.41 8.99 2.41
CA VAL A 650 8.13 9.59 1.29
C VAL A 650 7.48 10.93 0.92
N VAL A 651 8.30 11.98 0.88
CA VAL A 651 7.87 13.34 0.53
C VAL A 651 8.80 13.89 -0.54
N ASN A 652 8.25 14.37 -1.65
CA ASN A 652 9.02 15.10 -2.65
C ASN A 652 8.76 16.61 -2.50
N ASP A 653 9.81 17.39 -2.22
CA ASP A 653 9.70 18.85 -2.07
C ASP A 653 9.90 19.63 -3.39
N GLY A 654 10.04 18.90 -4.49
CA GLY A 654 10.37 19.40 -5.83
C GLY A 654 11.86 19.56 -6.09
N SER A 655 12.70 19.59 -5.04
CA SER A 655 14.16 19.62 -5.15
C SER A 655 14.79 18.26 -4.89
N LYS A 656 14.21 17.48 -3.96
CA LYS A 656 14.65 16.14 -3.59
C LYS A 656 13.51 15.33 -2.98
N THR A 657 13.70 14.02 -3.00
CA THR A 657 12.87 13.07 -2.25
C THR A 657 13.44 12.89 -0.85
N HIS A 658 12.59 13.06 0.16
CA HIS A 658 12.88 12.76 1.56
C HIS A 658 12.20 11.45 1.93
N THR A 659 12.97 10.54 2.53
CA THR A 659 12.46 9.28 3.06
C THR A 659 12.62 9.30 4.58
N LEU A 660 11.49 9.20 5.28
CA LEU A 660 11.39 9.36 6.72
C LEU A 660 11.01 8.01 7.36
N PRO A 661 11.92 7.34 8.07
CA PRO A 661 11.58 6.17 8.84
C PRO A 661 10.52 6.50 9.90
N VAL A 662 9.56 5.60 10.09
CA VAL A 662 8.55 5.72 11.14
C VAL A 662 9.04 4.98 12.39
N ALA A 663 8.92 5.63 13.55
CA ALA A 663 9.29 5.07 14.85
C ALA A 663 8.04 4.81 15.71
N ILE A 664 8.14 3.89 16.67
CA ILE A 664 7.10 3.64 17.67
C ILE A 664 7.42 4.45 18.93
N THR A 665 6.47 5.24 19.42
CA THR A 665 6.59 5.96 20.70
C THR A 665 6.32 5.02 21.89
N GLU A 666 6.66 5.46 23.12
CA GLU A 666 6.34 4.71 24.34
C GLU A 666 4.84 4.40 24.49
N ASP A 667 3.99 5.25 23.92
CA ASP A 667 2.52 5.09 23.93
C ASP A 667 2.00 4.20 22.78
N GLY A 668 2.89 3.64 21.95
CA GLY A 668 2.53 2.76 20.83
C GLY A 668 2.14 3.48 19.54
N THR A 669 2.41 4.78 19.42
CA THR A 669 2.07 5.57 18.22
C THR A 669 3.19 5.50 17.18
N PHE A 670 2.83 5.36 15.91
CA PHE A 670 3.77 5.36 14.79
C PHE A 670 4.01 6.79 14.28
N VAL A 671 5.19 7.37 14.52
CA VAL A 671 5.51 8.76 14.17
C VAL A 671 6.90 8.90 13.52
N THR A 672 7.03 9.80 12.56
CA THR A 672 8.33 10.15 11.96
C THR A 672 9.09 11.20 12.78
N ALA A 673 10.41 11.29 12.58
CA ALA A 673 11.16 12.47 13.00
C ALA A 673 10.72 13.71 12.19
N PRO A 674 10.79 14.93 12.76
CA PRO A 674 10.37 16.13 12.04
C PRO A 674 11.13 16.36 10.73
N LEU A 675 10.39 16.64 9.67
CA LEU A 675 10.88 17.04 8.37
C LEU A 675 10.90 18.57 8.26
N THR A 676 12.07 19.15 8.06
CA THR A 676 12.21 20.58 7.75
C THR A 676 12.24 20.78 6.23
N ILE A 677 11.35 21.66 5.74
CA ILE A 677 11.30 22.11 4.36
C ILE A 677 11.49 23.62 4.35
N ALA A 678 12.35 24.12 3.45
CA ALA A 678 12.54 25.55 3.28
C ALA A 678 11.25 26.21 2.77
N ARG A 679 10.86 27.33 3.39
CA ARG A 679 9.72 28.13 2.92
C ARG A 679 10.04 28.75 1.55
N LYS A 680 9.04 28.82 0.67
CA LYS A 680 9.10 29.51 -0.63
C LYS A 680 8.42 30.87 -0.50
N GLN A 681 8.48 31.73 -1.53
CA GLN A 681 7.83 33.06 -1.51
C GLN A 681 6.29 33.01 -1.65
N GLU A 682 5.72 31.82 -1.76
CA GLU A 682 4.28 31.55 -1.78
C GLU A 682 3.98 30.27 -0.99
N ASP A 683 2.72 30.12 -0.56
CA ASP A 683 2.27 28.90 0.11
C ASP A 683 2.46 27.70 -0.81
N ALA A 684 3.15 26.67 -0.32
CA ALA A 684 3.44 25.48 -1.08
C ALA A 684 2.79 24.25 -0.42
N THR A 685 1.94 23.55 -1.17
CA THR A 685 1.34 22.29 -0.72
C THR A 685 2.12 21.11 -1.27
N TYR A 686 2.41 20.15 -0.40
CA TYR A 686 3.12 18.93 -0.71
C TYR A 686 2.27 17.71 -0.35
N LEU A 687 2.57 16.59 -1.00
CA LEU A 687 1.93 15.29 -0.74
C LEU A 687 2.96 14.33 -0.14
N ALA A 688 2.63 13.76 1.02
CA ALA A 688 3.35 12.65 1.60
C ALA A 688 2.68 11.34 1.23
N THR A 689 3.47 10.33 0.89
CA THR A 689 3.03 8.96 0.56
C THR A 689 3.63 7.98 1.56
N LEU A 690 2.90 6.92 1.88
CA LEU A 690 3.39 5.85 2.76
C LEU A 690 4.02 4.72 1.93
N GLN A 691 5.14 4.21 2.40
CA GLN A 691 5.74 2.97 1.93
C GLN A 691 5.79 1.94 3.06
N VAL A 692 5.58 0.67 2.70
CA VAL A 692 5.63 -0.47 3.61
C VAL A 692 6.66 -1.47 3.13
N ASN A 693 7.46 -2.02 4.04
CA ASN A 693 8.41 -3.08 3.74
C ASN A 693 7.74 -4.45 3.89
N GLU A 694 7.57 -5.17 2.79
CA GLU A 694 7.12 -6.58 2.76
C GLU A 694 8.28 -7.57 3.00
N GLY A 695 9.52 -7.10 2.86
CA GLY A 695 10.73 -7.85 3.08
C GLY A 695 11.23 -7.79 4.53
N SER A 696 12.45 -8.27 4.72
CA SER A 696 13.15 -8.09 6.00
C SER A 696 13.82 -6.72 6.04
N LYS A 697 14.33 -6.30 7.21
CA LYS A 697 15.18 -5.10 7.27
C LYS A 697 16.48 -5.24 6.48
N GLU A 698 17.01 -6.46 6.37
CA GLU A 698 18.30 -6.76 5.74
C GLU A 698 18.17 -6.88 4.22
N GLU A 699 17.01 -7.33 3.76
CA GLU A 699 16.60 -7.44 2.36
C GLU A 699 15.23 -6.76 2.21
N PRO A 700 15.20 -5.41 2.18
CA PRO A 700 13.96 -4.67 2.13
C PRO A 700 13.30 -4.75 0.76
N ASP A 701 11.98 -4.88 0.77
CA ASP A 701 11.08 -4.84 -0.38
C ASP A 701 10.01 -3.78 -0.11
N TRP A 702 10.33 -2.52 -0.47
CA TRP A 702 9.48 -1.37 -0.20
C TRP A 702 8.38 -1.23 -1.26
N VAL A 703 7.14 -1.23 -0.81
CA VAL A 703 5.93 -1.10 -1.62
C VAL A 703 5.25 0.23 -1.32
N ASP A 704 4.93 0.99 -2.37
CA ASP A 704 4.15 2.23 -2.27
C ASP A 704 2.67 1.94 -1.93
N ILE A 705 2.09 2.75 -1.05
CA ILE A 705 0.67 2.71 -0.70
C ILE A 705 -0.01 4.00 -1.20
N PRO A 706 -0.31 4.10 -2.51
CA PRO A 706 -0.70 5.35 -3.15
C PRO A 706 -2.03 5.92 -2.64
N TRP A 707 -2.89 5.11 -2.00
CA TRP A 707 -4.14 5.57 -1.40
C TRP A 707 -4.00 6.09 0.04
N ILE A 708 -2.84 5.89 0.69
CA ILE A 708 -2.55 6.42 2.03
C ILE A 708 -1.59 7.60 1.88
N THR A 709 -2.16 8.80 1.82
CA THR A 709 -1.42 10.04 1.64
C THR A 709 -1.82 11.10 2.65
N ALA A 710 -0.93 12.07 2.88
CA ALA A 710 -1.22 13.24 3.69
C ALA A 710 -0.73 14.49 2.96
N ALA A 711 -1.66 15.41 2.66
CA ALA A 711 -1.34 16.73 2.15
C ALA A 711 -1.02 17.68 3.32
N PHE A 712 -0.01 18.53 3.13
CA PHE A 712 0.35 19.56 4.09
C PHE A 712 0.85 20.81 3.37
N THR A 713 0.70 21.97 4.01
CA THR A 713 1.10 23.26 3.44
C THR A 713 2.23 23.87 4.24
N VAL A 714 3.30 24.23 3.54
CA VAL A 714 4.37 25.08 4.08
C VAL A 714 4.01 26.53 3.74
N PRO A 715 3.82 27.40 4.74
CA PRO A 715 3.44 28.78 4.49
C PRO A 715 4.58 29.56 3.81
N ALA A 716 4.22 30.60 3.09
CA ALA A 716 5.15 31.50 2.44
C ALA A 716 6.17 32.10 3.43
N TYR A 717 7.40 32.27 2.97
CA TYR A 717 8.40 33.11 3.60
C TYR A 717 8.05 34.57 3.34
N VAL A 718 7.80 35.33 4.40
CA VAL A 718 7.46 36.75 4.34
C VAL A 718 8.73 37.56 4.61
N ASN A 719 9.25 38.20 3.57
CA ASN A 719 10.40 39.09 3.68
C ASN A 719 10.08 40.33 4.51
N VAL A 720 11.11 40.93 5.10
CA VAL A 720 11.06 42.28 5.66
C VAL A 720 10.91 43.29 4.52
N ASP A 721 9.80 44.03 4.52
CA ASP A 721 9.50 45.09 3.55
C ASP A 721 10.05 46.44 4.02
N SER A 722 9.84 46.75 5.30
CA SER A 722 10.26 48.01 5.88
C SER A 722 10.52 47.91 7.38
N VAL A 723 11.41 48.78 7.85
CA VAL A 723 11.66 49.02 9.28
C VAL A 723 11.27 50.45 9.59
N GLU A 724 10.68 50.66 10.75
CA GLU A 724 10.47 52.00 11.31
C GLU A 724 11.21 52.12 12.64
N VAL A 725 12.09 53.12 12.77
CA VAL A 725 12.73 53.48 14.05
C VAL A 725 12.02 54.69 14.64
N THR A 726 11.55 54.54 15.87
CA THR A 726 10.90 55.61 16.64
C THR A 726 11.62 55.83 17.97
N ALA A 727 11.43 57.01 18.57
CA ALA A 727 11.93 57.33 19.89
C ALA A 727 10.77 57.61 20.85
N ASP A 728 10.99 57.36 22.14
CA ASP A 728 10.03 57.65 23.21
C ASP A 728 9.60 59.13 23.26
N LYS A 729 10.42 60.06 22.71
CA LYS A 729 10.03 61.44 22.40
C LYS A 729 10.49 61.86 21.00
N ALA A 730 9.57 61.81 20.04
CA ALA A 730 9.86 62.10 18.64
C ALA A 730 10.29 63.55 18.32
N ASP A 731 9.86 64.54 19.11
CA ASP A 731 10.15 65.96 18.84
C ASP A 731 11.55 66.42 19.29
N VAL A 732 12.32 65.54 19.95
CA VAL A 732 13.68 65.85 20.41
C VAL A 732 14.68 65.46 19.33
N THR A 733 15.44 66.42 18.83
CA THR A 733 16.54 66.18 17.86
C THR A 733 17.90 66.63 18.39
N GLU A 734 17.93 67.37 19.49
CA GLU A 734 19.14 67.82 20.16
C GLU A 734 19.28 67.16 21.54
N LEU A 735 20.44 66.57 21.81
CA LEU A 735 20.75 65.91 23.07
C LEU A 735 21.89 66.65 23.77
N SER A 736 21.57 67.32 24.88
CA SER A 736 22.56 68.02 25.69
C SER A 736 23.23 67.06 26.67
N LEU A 737 24.57 67.13 26.76
CA LEU A 737 25.33 66.47 27.83
C LEU A 737 24.93 66.93 29.24
N GLY A 738 24.33 68.12 29.36
CA GLY A 738 23.85 68.68 30.62
C GLY A 738 22.43 68.26 31.02
N ASP A 739 21.69 67.58 30.15
CA ASP A 739 20.33 67.11 30.42
C ASP A 739 20.29 65.61 30.78
N ALA A 740 19.33 65.23 31.61
CA ALA A 740 19.19 63.85 32.08
C ALA A 740 18.40 62.93 31.12
N TYR A 741 17.71 63.49 30.12
CA TYR A 741 16.91 62.70 29.18
C TYR A 741 17.81 61.93 28.20
N ARG A 742 17.54 60.63 28.03
CA ARG A 742 18.17 59.77 27.01
C ARG A 742 17.07 59.09 26.21
N PRO A 743 17.08 59.18 24.88
CA PRO A 743 16.11 58.50 24.06
C PRO A 743 16.14 56.99 24.26
N VAL A 744 14.95 56.38 24.30
CA VAL A 744 14.76 54.94 24.12
C VAL A 744 14.19 54.74 22.72
N LEU A 745 14.89 53.97 21.90
CA LEU A 745 14.56 53.72 20.51
C LEU A 745 13.85 52.38 20.35
N THR A 746 12.81 52.35 19.53
CA THR A 746 12.04 51.14 19.19
C THR A 746 12.11 50.94 17.68
N ALA A 747 12.47 49.74 17.24
CA ALA A 747 12.40 49.32 15.85
C ALA A 747 11.14 48.46 15.64
N THR A 748 10.32 48.81 14.66
CA THR A 748 9.16 48.04 14.22
C THR A 748 9.48 47.46 12.84
N VAL A 749 9.58 46.13 12.76
CA VAL A 749 9.88 45.41 11.51
C VAL A 749 8.56 44.96 10.88
N ASN A 750 8.31 45.36 9.64
CA ASN A 750 7.06 45.10 8.92
C ASN A 750 7.33 44.26 7.67
N GLY A 751 6.47 43.28 7.43
CA GLY A 751 6.49 42.48 6.20
C GLY A 751 5.63 43.11 5.11
N GLU A 752 5.74 42.58 3.90
CA GLU A 752 4.95 43.04 2.77
C GLU A 752 3.44 42.97 3.07
N ASN A 753 2.68 43.95 2.56
CA ASN A 753 1.23 44.03 2.71
C ASN A 753 0.70 44.01 4.18
N GLY A 754 1.55 44.35 5.15
CA GLY A 754 1.17 44.37 6.57
C GLY A 754 1.16 42.98 7.23
N GLN A 755 1.77 41.97 6.60
CA GLN A 755 2.04 40.67 7.22
C GLN A 755 3.18 40.77 8.23
N THR A 756 3.22 39.85 9.20
CA THR A 756 4.38 39.70 10.09
C THR A 756 5.51 39.03 9.30
N PRO A 757 6.73 39.61 9.26
CA PRO A 757 7.89 38.97 8.65
C PRO A 757 8.14 37.58 9.26
N THR A 758 8.69 36.67 8.45
CA THR A 758 9.10 35.36 8.96
C THR A 758 10.26 35.49 9.95
N ASP A 759 11.23 36.35 9.65
CA ASP A 759 12.31 36.75 10.55
C ASP A 759 12.19 38.24 10.86
N ALA A 760 11.88 38.57 12.12
CA ALA A 760 11.67 39.95 12.59
C ALA A 760 12.86 40.49 13.42
N GLY A 761 14.01 39.82 13.35
CA GLY A 761 15.23 40.20 14.07
C GLY A 761 16.00 41.35 13.41
N GLY A 762 17.02 41.86 14.11
CA GLY A 762 17.91 42.89 13.58
C GLY A 762 18.94 43.36 14.59
N THR A 763 19.80 44.30 14.19
CA THR A 763 20.88 44.84 15.02
C THR A 763 20.92 46.36 15.01
N TRP A 764 21.34 46.96 16.14
CA TRP A 764 21.50 48.39 16.28
C TRP A 764 22.97 48.84 16.07
N SER A 765 23.17 49.99 15.44
CA SER A 765 24.50 50.61 15.26
C SER A 765 24.49 52.13 15.47
N SER A 766 25.68 52.68 15.75
CA SER A 766 25.92 54.13 15.88
C SER A 766 26.93 54.60 14.85
N SER A 767 26.64 55.71 14.16
CA SER A 767 27.57 56.29 13.17
C SER A 767 28.84 56.89 13.80
N ASN A 768 28.83 57.16 15.11
CA ASN A 768 30.00 57.65 15.84
C ASN A 768 29.93 57.32 17.33
N GLU A 769 30.51 56.19 17.72
CA GLU A 769 30.55 55.77 19.13
C GLU A 769 31.29 56.75 20.05
N ALA A 770 32.19 57.59 19.53
CA ALA A 770 32.84 58.64 20.33
C ALA A 770 31.93 59.84 20.64
N ILE A 771 30.74 59.92 20.03
CA ILE A 771 29.69 60.90 20.36
C ILE A 771 28.64 60.23 21.26
N ALA A 772 28.11 59.09 20.82
CA ALA A 772 27.10 58.33 21.54
C ALA A 772 27.06 56.85 21.11
N THR A 773 26.70 55.99 22.05
CA THR A 773 26.52 54.53 21.90
C THR A 773 25.08 54.13 22.25
N LEU A 774 24.76 52.84 22.15
CA LEU A 774 23.46 52.27 22.47
C LEU A 774 23.63 51.10 23.43
N THR A 775 22.64 50.91 24.31
CA THR A 775 22.50 49.71 25.12
C THR A 775 21.17 49.04 24.76
N GLU A 776 21.21 47.84 24.19
CA GLU A 776 20.01 47.06 23.91
C GLU A 776 19.35 46.57 25.21
N ASN A 777 18.04 46.72 25.27
CA ASN A 777 17.18 46.31 26.36
C ASN A 777 16.60 44.91 26.08
N ALA A 778 16.19 44.20 27.13
CA ALA A 778 15.66 42.83 27.00
C ALA A 778 14.34 42.72 26.21
N ASP A 779 13.66 43.84 25.94
CA ASP A 779 12.42 43.92 25.17
C ASP A 779 12.66 44.30 23.68
N GLY A 780 13.92 44.34 23.23
CA GLY A 780 14.29 44.67 21.85
C GLY A 780 14.43 46.18 21.57
N THR A 781 14.15 47.05 22.55
CA THR A 781 14.42 48.49 22.44
C THR A 781 15.88 48.83 22.71
N ALA A 782 16.36 50.01 22.35
CA ALA A 782 17.74 50.43 22.60
C ALA A 782 17.80 51.81 23.29
N THR A 783 18.56 51.91 24.37
CA THR A 783 18.75 53.17 25.12
C THR A 783 20.01 53.91 24.65
N VAL A 784 19.90 55.18 24.27
CA VAL A 784 21.04 56.00 23.85
C VAL A 784 21.92 56.39 25.04
N VAL A 785 23.24 56.26 24.89
CA VAL A 785 24.26 56.62 25.89
C VAL A 785 25.25 57.62 25.31
N LEU A 786 25.26 58.84 25.85
CA LEU A 786 26.21 59.88 25.44
C LEU A 786 27.59 59.64 26.10
N THR A 787 28.67 59.70 25.31
CA THR A 787 30.03 59.44 25.82
C THR A 787 30.69 60.68 26.43
N GLY A 788 30.38 61.87 25.88
CA GLY A 788 30.96 63.14 26.30
C GLY A 788 32.36 63.43 25.74
N GLU A 789 32.92 62.52 24.95
CA GLU A 789 34.24 62.70 24.32
C GLU A 789 34.21 63.69 23.16
N LYS A 790 33.15 63.63 22.33
CA LYS A 790 32.97 64.48 21.16
C LYS A 790 31.53 65.00 21.07
N LEU A 791 31.37 66.19 20.48
CA LEU A 791 30.09 66.80 20.15
C LEU A 791 29.85 66.75 18.64
N GLY A 792 28.58 66.79 18.23
CA GLY A 792 28.19 66.82 16.82
C GLY A 792 27.02 65.90 16.50
N GLU A 793 26.79 65.69 15.21
CA GLU A 793 25.73 64.81 14.71
C GLU A 793 26.11 63.34 14.87
N VAL A 794 25.14 62.54 15.33
CA VAL A 794 25.22 61.08 15.41
C VAL A 794 23.91 60.49 14.89
N THR A 795 24.01 59.39 14.16
CA THR A 795 22.88 58.66 13.59
C THR A 795 22.88 57.26 14.18
N PHE A 796 21.72 56.81 14.63
CA PHE A 796 21.50 55.44 15.06
C PHE A 796 20.68 54.71 14.01
N THR A 797 21.13 53.52 13.64
CA THR A 797 20.54 52.71 12.57
C THR A 797 20.14 51.35 13.13
N PHE A 798 18.93 50.90 12.84
CA PHE A 798 18.53 49.51 13.02
C PHE A 798 18.49 48.85 11.64
N THR A 799 19.19 47.72 11.52
CA THR A 799 19.24 46.88 10.32
C THR A 799 18.47 45.61 10.62
N ALA A 800 17.28 45.46 10.01
CA ALA A 800 16.51 44.22 10.08
C ALA A 800 17.03 43.24 9.02
N ASP A 801 17.41 42.07 9.51
CA ASP A 801 17.93 40.96 8.73
C ASP A 801 16.75 40.21 8.10
N ASN A 802 16.82 39.96 6.80
CA ASN A 802 15.80 39.21 6.08
C ASN A 802 16.03 37.69 6.12
N GLY A 803 16.89 37.20 7.01
CA GLY A 803 17.24 35.78 7.18
C GLY A 803 18.12 35.23 6.06
N THR A 804 18.72 36.11 5.26
CA THR A 804 19.61 35.73 4.15
C THR A 804 21.03 36.23 4.40
N GLU A 805 22.04 35.53 3.89
CA GLU A 805 23.43 36.00 4.00
C GLU A 805 23.72 37.24 3.11
N GLU A 806 22.77 37.66 2.26
CA GLU A 806 22.95 38.79 1.36
C GLU A 806 22.54 40.11 2.04
N GLU A 807 23.51 40.91 2.52
CA GLU A 807 23.28 42.25 3.10
C GLU A 807 22.52 43.26 2.18
N GLY A 808 22.22 42.89 0.94
CA GLY A 808 21.54 43.74 -0.05
C GLY A 808 20.01 43.76 0.05
N ASP A 809 19.40 42.80 0.75
CA ASP A 809 17.95 42.73 0.93
C ASP A 809 17.48 43.25 2.30
N ASP A 810 18.39 43.39 3.25
CA ASP A 810 18.19 44.03 4.55
C ASP A 810 17.50 45.40 4.46
N LYS A 811 16.68 45.68 5.48
CA LYS A 811 15.96 46.95 5.60
C LYS A 811 16.49 47.73 6.79
N GLU A 812 16.81 48.99 6.51
CA GLU A 812 17.36 49.88 7.53
C GLU A 812 16.43 51.07 7.78
N ALA A 813 16.33 51.45 9.04
CA ALA A 813 15.79 52.74 9.43
C ALA A 813 16.70 53.42 10.44
N SER A 814 16.75 54.74 10.36
CA SER A 814 17.70 55.54 11.12
C SER A 814 17.06 56.75 11.76
N ILE A 815 17.59 57.15 12.90
CA ILE A 815 17.23 58.40 13.59
C ILE A 815 18.50 59.19 13.91
N GLN A 816 18.47 60.50 13.68
CA GLN A 816 19.62 61.39 13.86
C GLN A 816 19.41 62.32 15.06
N TYR A 817 20.47 62.51 15.84
CA TYR A 817 20.54 63.48 16.92
C TYR A 817 21.77 64.37 16.78
N THR A 818 21.66 65.63 17.24
CA THR A 818 22.80 66.52 17.44
C THR A 818 23.16 66.56 18.92
N VAL A 819 24.35 66.09 19.28
CA VAL A 819 24.83 66.14 20.67
C VAL A 819 25.53 67.46 20.94
N THR A 820 25.02 68.22 21.91
CA THR A 820 25.55 69.53 22.30
C THR A 820 26.05 69.54 23.73
N ALA A 821 26.86 70.54 24.07
CA ALA A 821 27.30 70.74 25.45
C ALA A 821 26.15 71.20 26.36
N GLY A 822 25.07 71.77 25.81
CA GLY A 822 24.04 72.50 26.57
C GLY A 822 24.45 73.93 26.95
N ASP A 823 23.55 74.66 27.59
CA ASP A 823 23.71 76.10 27.88
C ASP A 823 24.41 76.41 29.21
N SER A 824 24.58 75.42 30.08
CA SER A 824 25.12 75.62 31.43
C SER A 824 25.90 74.43 31.91
N LEU A 825 26.97 74.68 32.66
CA LEU A 825 27.81 73.64 33.26
C LEU A 825 26.99 72.69 34.13
N ALA A 826 27.08 71.39 33.88
CA ALA A 826 26.27 70.36 34.50
C ALA A 826 27.02 69.03 34.69
N LEU A 827 26.59 68.32 35.73
CA LEU A 827 26.87 66.91 35.98
C LEU A 827 25.52 66.29 36.32
N VAL A 828 25.10 65.28 35.56
CA VAL A 828 23.79 64.66 35.70
C VAL A 828 23.89 63.15 35.62
N ILE A 829 23.02 62.45 36.33
CA ILE A 829 22.76 61.02 36.09
C ILE A 829 21.58 60.93 35.11
N PRO A 830 21.72 60.23 33.98
CA PRO A 830 20.60 59.98 33.07
C PRO A 830 19.41 59.37 33.81
N THR A 831 18.19 59.76 33.48
CA THR A 831 16.98 59.24 34.16
C THR A 831 16.85 57.73 34.05
N THR A 832 17.25 57.16 32.90
CA THR A 832 17.28 55.71 32.63
C THR A 832 18.35 54.97 33.42
N SER A 833 19.37 55.68 33.92
CA SER A 833 20.48 55.11 34.72
C SER A 833 20.44 55.53 36.19
N ALA A 834 19.38 56.25 36.61
CA ALA A 834 19.23 56.73 37.98
C ALA A 834 19.00 55.59 38.97
N THR A 835 18.40 54.48 38.53
CA THR A 835 18.25 53.25 39.32
C THR A 835 18.99 52.12 38.64
N ILE A 836 19.98 51.56 39.33
CA ILE A 836 20.84 50.48 38.86
C ILE A 836 20.37 49.19 39.53
N VAL A 837 19.94 48.20 38.75
CA VAL A 837 19.53 46.89 39.30
C VAL A 837 20.69 45.91 39.11
N THR A 838 21.12 45.26 40.18
CA THR A 838 22.15 44.21 40.12
C THR A 838 21.84 43.08 41.08
N ARG A 839 22.64 42.01 41.04
CA ARG A 839 22.54 40.88 41.99
C ARG A 839 23.51 41.08 43.15
N LYS A 840 23.20 40.50 44.31
CA LYS A 840 24.08 40.47 45.48
C LYS A 840 25.48 39.99 45.08
N GLU A 841 26.50 40.73 45.51
CA GLU A 841 27.92 40.53 45.18
C GLU A 841 28.29 40.65 43.69
N ALA A 842 27.36 40.95 42.78
CA ALA A 842 27.69 41.21 41.38
C ALA A 842 28.26 42.64 41.21
N ALA A 843 29.03 42.83 40.14
CA ALA A 843 29.48 44.15 39.73
C ALA A 843 28.29 45.01 39.26
N ALA A 844 28.44 46.33 39.32
CA ALA A 844 27.44 47.27 38.83
C ALA A 844 28.11 48.48 38.17
N THR A 845 27.58 48.96 37.05
CA THR A 845 28.12 50.13 36.35
C THR A 845 27.30 51.36 36.69
N VAL A 846 27.98 52.42 37.13
CA VAL A 846 27.40 53.74 37.34
C VAL A 846 27.70 54.60 36.12
N LEU A 847 26.67 55.16 35.51
CA LEU A 847 26.77 56.03 34.33
C LEU A 847 26.39 57.46 34.71
N TRP A 848 27.17 58.44 34.23
CA TRP A 848 26.85 59.87 34.35
C TRP A 848 27.09 60.59 33.03
N SER A 849 26.62 61.83 32.96
CA SER A 849 26.88 62.73 31.86
C SER A 849 27.35 64.07 32.38
N SER A 850 28.32 64.66 31.71
CA SER A 850 28.84 65.97 32.09
C SER A 850 29.37 66.71 30.87
N ASN A 851 29.10 68.00 30.82
CA ASN A 851 29.63 68.90 29.80
C ASN A 851 30.87 69.67 30.29
N ALA A 852 31.41 69.32 31.46
CA ALA A 852 32.49 70.06 32.11
C ALA A 852 33.77 70.12 31.28
N SER A 853 34.11 69.03 30.61
CA SER A 853 35.27 68.96 29.70
C SER A 853 35.09 69.84 28.45
N GLN A 854 33.85 70.18 28.07
CA GLN A 854 33.53 71.06 26.95
C GLN A 854 33.54 72.54 27.37
N PHE A 855 33.02 72.86 28.57
CA PHE A 855 32.98 74.22 29.10
C PHE A 855 34.32 74.70 29.70
N ALA A 856 35.17 73.77 30.14
CA ALA A 856 36.46 74.07 30.75
C ALA A 856 37.56 73.11 30.24
N PRO A 857 37.89 73.15 28.93
CA PRO A 857 38.79 72.18 28.31
C PRO A 857 40.22 72.20 28.90
N ASP A 858 40.72 73.38 29.25
CA ASP A 858 42.06 73.61 29.82
C ASP A 858 42.16 73.29 31.32
N LYS A 859 41.04 72.92 31.96
CA LYS A 859 41.01 72.54 33.38
C LYS A 859 41.11 71.02 33.51
N ASP A 860 41.87 70.60 34.51
CA ASP A 860 41.94 69.20 34.90
C ASP A 860 41.11 68.97 36.16
N PHE A 861 40.35 67.89 36.18
CA PHE A 861 39.49 67.52 37.30
C PHE A 861 39.21 66.01 37.28
N THR A 862 38.78 65.51 38.43
CA THR A 862 38.48 64.10 38.64
C THR A 862 37.05 63.97 39.15
N TYR A 863 36.29 63.04 38.61
CA TYR A 863 35.00 62.66 39.18
C TYR A 863 35.25 61.78 40.40
N THR A 864 34.61 62.11 41.52
CA THR A 864 34.59 61.30 42.73
C THR A 864 33.24 60.62 42.84
N ILE A 865 33.23 59.29 42.86
CA ILE A 865 32.03 58.45 42.94
C ILE A 865 32.02 57.78 44.31
N GLN A 866 31.07 58.15 45.15
CA GLN A 866 30.95 57.64 46.52
C GLN A 866 29.72 56.75 46.64
N VAL A 867 29.91 55.51 47.08
CA VAL A 867 28.84 54.53 47.27
C VAL A 867 28.52 54.45 48.76
N TYR A 868 27.29 54.76 49.14
CA TYR A 868 26.78 54.73 50.51
C TYR A 868 25.79 53.58 50.68
N GLU A 869 25.84 52.89 51.81
CA GLU A 869 24.84 51.90 52.20
C GLU A 869 23.61 52.60 52.78
N GLY A 870 22.45 52.43 52.15
CA GLY A 870 21.18 53.05 52.51
C GLY A 870 20.54 53.82 51.35
N ASN A 871 19.23 54.06 51.45
CA ASN A 871 18.44 54.80 50.48
C ASN A 871 18.36 56.30 50.85
N PHE A 872 19.37 57.07 50.46
CA PHE A 872 19.41 58.50 50.72
C PHE A 872 18.79 59.30 49.57
N GLN A 873 17.85 60.19 49.89
CA GLN A 873 17.08 60.94 48.88
C GLN A 873 17.75 62.26 48.46
N THR A 874 18.66 62.80 49.26
CA THR A 874 19.40 64.04 48.95
C THR A 874 20.82 63.99 49.51
N GLU A 875 21.73 64.79 48.96
CA GLU A 875 23.11 64.87 49.45
C GLU A 875 23.19 65.31 50.93
N ALA A 876 22.30 66.20 51.37
CA ALA A 876 22.31 66.77 52.72
C ALA A 876 22.02 65.76 53.84
N VAL A 877 21.45 64.59 53.50
CA VAL A 877 21.12 63.53 54.45
C VAL A 877 22.04 62.31 54.33
N LEU A 878 23.06 62.36 53.48
CA LEU A 878 24.06 61.29 53.38
C LEU A 878 24.78 61.12 54.72
N ASP A 879 24.87 59.87 55.18
CA ASP A 879 25.59 59.53 56.39
C ASP A 879 27.04 59.14 56.05
N PRO A 880 28.06 59.91 56.48
CA PRO A 880 29.45 59.58 56.25
C PRO A 880 29.86 58.22 56.85
N ASP A 881 29.20 57.77 57.92
CA ASP A 881 29.48 56.48 58.56
C ASP A 881 28.98 55.29 57.72
N LYS A 882 28.14 55.57 56.70
CA LYS A 882 27.61 54.60 55.74
C LYS A 882 28.36 54.59 54.41
N LEU A 883 29.45 55.33 54.27
CA LEU A 883 30.28 55.29 53.06
C LEU A 883 30.95 53.92 52.93
N VAL A 884 30.61 53.18 51.88
CA VAL A 884 31.13 51.84 51.59
C VAL A 884 32.43 51.92 50.83
N LYS A 885 32.46 52.70 49.75
CA LYS A 885 33.63 52.82 48.88
C LYS A 885 33.62 54.11 48.08
N THR A 886 34.80 54.60 47.75
CA THR A 886 35.02 55.75 46.85
C THR A 886 35.82 55.32 45.64
N TYR A 887 35.43 55.81 44.47
CA TYR A 887 36.12 55.63 43.20
C TYR A 887 36.46 57.00 42.59
N GLU A 888 37.49 57.01 41.76
CA GLU A 888 37.92 58.19 41.01
C GLU A 888 37.91 57.86 39.51
N ALA A 889 37.43 58.80 38.70
CA ALA A 889 37.45 58.69 37.24
C ALA A 889 37.96 60.00 36.61
N GLY A 890 38.75 59.89 35.54
CA GLY A 890 39.29 61.04 34.81
C GLY A 890 38.20 61.88 34.15
N LYS A 891 38.52 63.13 33.78
CA LYS A 891 37.59 64.06 33.12
C LYS A 891 37.04 63.58 31.76
N ASP A 892 37.68 62.58 31.15
CA ASP A 892 37.29 61.93 29.90
C ASP A 892 36.37 60.72 30.11
N LYS A 893 36.01 60.39 31.37
CA LYS A 893 35.16 59.26 31.70
C LYS A 893 33.74 59.68 32.01
N ASN A 894 32.80 58.83 31.63
CA ASN A 894 31.36 58.95 31.87
C ASN A 894 30.77 57.74 32.63
N SER A 895 31.62 56.81 33.06
CA SER A 895 31.21 55.61 33.78
C SER A 895 32.28 55.10 34.75
N VAL A 896 31.83 54.34 35.76
CA VAL A 896 32.71 53.54 36.62
C VAL A 896 32.02 52.23 36.98
N THR A 897 32.79 51.14 37.02
CA THR A 897 32.31 49.84 37.48
C THR A 897 32.64 49.67 38.96
N ILE A 898 31.60 49.46 39.76
CA ILE A 898 31.68 48.94 41.12
C ILE A 898 31.99 47.46 40.99
N GLU A 899 33.12 47.00 41.53
CA GLU A 899 33.49 45.59 41.38
C GLU A 899 32.61 44.63 42.19
N ALA A 900 32.62 43.36 41.76
CA ALA A 900 31.95 42.28 42.47
C ALA A 900 32.42 42.20 43.94
N GLY A 901 31.49 41.88 44.84
CA GLY A 901 31.73 41.77 46.29
C GLY A 901 31.56 43.06 47.11
N VAL A 902 31.37 44.23 46.47
CA VAL A 902 31.12 45.50 47.21
C VAL A 902 29.65 45.62 47.67
N LEU A 903 28.72 45.14 46.85
CA LEU A 903 27.27 45.28 47.04
C LEU A 903 26.69 44.03 47.74
N THR A 904 26.83 43.97 49.06
CA THR A 904 26.51 42.78 49.88
C THR A 904 25.11 42.81 50.52
N GLN A 905 24.51 43.99 50.66
CA GLN A 905 23.19 44.18 51.28
C GLN A 905 22.08 44.05 50.24
N LEU A 906 21.04 43.29 50.56
CA LEU A 906 19.86 43.15 49.71
C LEU A 906 18.92 44.35 49.83
N SER A 907 18.31 44.69 48.71
CA SER A 907 17.19 45.63 48.67
C SER A 907 15.92 45.04 49.26
N GLN A 908 15.10 45.88 49.88
CA GLN A 908 13.77 45.50 50.37
C GLN A 908 12.73 45.84 49.29
N GLY A 909 12.38 44.84 48.47
CA GLY A 909 11.52 45.07 47.30
C GLY A 909 12.16 46.05 46.31
N SER A 910 11.47 47.16 46.01
CA SER A 910 11.98 48.22 45.14
C SER A 910 12.85 49.26 45.86
N ASP A 911 13.00 49.18 47.18
CA ASP A 911 13.79 50.15 47.94
C ASP A 911 15.30 49.88 47.75
N PRO A 912 16.07 50.86 47.22
CA PRO A 912 17.51 50.70 46.99
C PRO A 912 18.29 50.40 48.27
N ALA A 913 19.25 49.48 48.19
CA ALA A 913 20.16 49.16 49.29
C ALA A 913 21.35 50.14 49.35
N TYR A 914 21.67 50.80 48.24
CA TYR A 914 22.78 51.74 48.16
C TYR A 914 22.40 53.02 47.41
N THR A 915 23.07 54.11 47.77
CA THR A 915 23.03 55.39 47.07
C THR A 915 24.42 55.74 46.56
N VAL A 916 24.52 56.19 45.31
CA VAL A 916 25.76 56.63 44.69
C VAL A 916 25.72 58.15 44.52
N LEU A 917 26.75 58.84 45.01
CA LEU A 917 26.98 60.26 44.76
C LEU A 917 28.15 60.41 43.79
N VAL A 918 27.90 60.90 42.59
CA VAL A 918 28.93 61.34 41.65
C VAL A 918 29.14 62.83 41.87
N SER A 919 30.39 63.25 42.02
CA SER A 919 30.72 64.66 42.21
C SER A 919 31.99 65.07 41.49
N MET A 920 32.11 66.36 41.18
CA MET A 920 33.36 66.95 40.69
C MET A 920 33.50 68.40 41.17
N PRO A 921 34.73 68.92 41.32
CA PRO A 921 34.93 70.34 41.62
C PRO A 921 34.37 71.20 40.48
N HIS A 922 33.80 72.35 40.82
CA HIS A 922 33.30 73.28 39.82
C HIS A 922 34.51 73.91 39.08
N PRO A 923 34.71 73.67 37.76
CA PRO A 923 35.95 74.01 37.05
C PRO A 923 36.30 75.50 37.04
N ASN A 924 35.29 76.35 37.23
CA ASN A 924 35.42 77.81 37.26
C ASN A 924 35.33 78.42 38.68
N ALA A 925 35.26 77.60 39.73
CA ALA A 925 35.22 78.10 41.11
C ALA A 925 36.61 78.45 41.64
N SER A 926 36.68 79.46 42.51
CA SER A 926 37.90 79.90 43.17
C SER A 926 38.27 79.09 44.43
N SER A 927 37.37 78.23 44.91
CA SER A 927 37.59 77.24 45.98
C SER A 927 37.13 75.85 45.53
N ASN A 928 37.85 74.82 45.96
CA ASN A 928 37.48 73.41 45.75
C ASN A 928 36.22 73.00 46.54
N ASP A 929 35.71 73.85 47.43
CA ASP A 929 34.48 73.60 48.21
C ASP A 929 33.20 73.72 47.37
N ILE A 930 33.27 74.29 46.16
CA ILE A 930 32.14 74.38 45.23
C ILE A 930 32.23 73.19 44.27
N LYS A 931 31.26 72.29 44.33
CA LYS A 931 31.20 71.07 43.52
C LYS A 931 29.86 70.94 42.80
N LEU A 932 29.86 70.23 41.68
CA LEU A 932 28.66 69.70 41.06
C LEU A 932 28.46 68.27 41.54
N THR A 933 27.22 67.88 41.82
CA THR A 933 26.87 66.55 42.31
C THR A 933 25.65 66.00 41.58
N ALA A 934 25.60 64.68 41.43
CA ALA A 934 24.48 63.95 40.89
C ALA A 934 24.36 62.60 41.62
N MET A 935 23.14 62.08 41.77
CA MET A 935 22.87 60.88 42.57
C MET A 935 22.21 59.77 41.75
N ALA A 936 22.57 58.52 42.06
CA ALA A 936 21.93 57.31 41.57
C ALA A 936 21.65 56.35 42.74
N TRP A 937 20.82 55.33 42.51
CA TRP A 937 20.42 54.35 43.52
C TRP A 937 20.62 52.94 43.01
N ILE A 938 21.05 52.01 43.86
CA ILE A 938 21.29 50.62 43.48
C ILE A 938 20.30 49.70 44.19
N VAL A 939 19.50 48.98 43.41
CA VAL A 939 18.63 47.90 43.86
C VAL A 939 19.37 46.57 43.73
N VAL A 940 19.61 45.90 44.86
CA VAL A 940 20.38 44.65 44.90
C VAL A 940 19.44 43.47 45.13
N GLN A 941 19.29 42.64 44.11
CA GLN A 941 18.43 41.47 44.12
C GLN A 941 19.21 40.22 44.61
N PRO A 942 18.51 39.23 45.21
CA PRO A 942 19.14 37.96 45.57
C PRO A 942 19.63 37.22 44.31
N VAL A 943 20.68 36.43 44.45
CA VAL A 943 21.10 35.49 43.40
C VAL A 943 20.00 34.42 43.26
N PRO A 944 19.54 34.07 42.04
CA PRO A 944 18.52 33.04 41.85
C PRO A 944 18.89 31.74 42.56
N ALA A 945 17.94 31.16 43.28
CA ALA A 945 18.10 29.85 43.90
C ALA A 945 18.25 28.79 42.80
N LYS A 946 19.30 27.99 42.89
CA LYS A 946 19.59 26.94 41.91
C LYS A 946 19.40 25.59 42.58
N ALA A 947 18.41 24.83 42.12
CA ALA A 947 18.27 23.42 42.47
C ALA A 947 19.27 22.61 41.63
N VAL A 948 20.23 21.98 42.29
CA VAL A 948 21.21 21.09 41.65
C VAL A 948 20.82 19.66 41.99
N LEU A 949 20.46 18.89 40.97
CA LEU A 949 20.27 17.46 41.09
C LEU A 949 21.66 16.81 41.22
N THR A 950 21.83 16.01 42.26
CA THR A 950 23.04 15.22 42.46
C THR A 950 23.02 14.10 41.43
N ARG A 951 24.09 14.01 40.64
CA ARG A 951 24.22 12.93 39.66
C ARG A 951 24.08 11.59 40.38
N PRO A 952 23.18 10.69 39.93
CA PRO A 952 23.08 9.34 40.47
C PRO A 952 24.42 8.60 40.32
N GLU A 953 24.79 7.77 41.30
CA GLU A 953 26.05 7.02 41.25
C GLU A 953 26.11 6.02 40.07
N ASN A 954 24.95 5.58 39.56
CA ASN A 954 24.82 4.68 38.43
C ASN A 954 23.96 5.30 37.31
N THR A 955 24.38 5.15 36.05
CA THR A 955 23.66 5.59 34.84
C THR A 955 22.71 4.53 34.26
N TYR A 956 22.57 3.39 34.92
CA TYR A 956 21.72 2.28 34.49
C TYR A 956 20.85 1.82 35.67
N LEU A 957 19.56 1.59 35.41
CA LEU A 957 18.62 1.01 36.35
C LEU A 957 18.28 -0.42 35.89
N LEU A 958 18.01 -1.30 36.84
CA LEU A 958 17.46 -2.63 36.57
C LEU A 958 15.93 -2.53 36.65
N ASP A 959 15.21 -3.28 35.81
CA ASP A 959 13.74 -3.23 35.67
C ASP A 959 12.94 -3.49 36.95
N ASN A 960 13.59 -3.88 38.06
CA ASN A 960 12.96 -4.14 39.35
C ASN A 960 13.03 -2.97 40.36
N GLU A 961 13.72 -1.86 40.04
CA GLU A 961 13.80 -0.68 40.91
C GLU A 961 12.71 0.35 40.54
N GLY A 962 11.57 0.31 41.23
CA GLY A 962 10.37 1.09 40.85
C GLY A 962 10.46 2.63 40.96
N SER A 963 11.31 3.21 41.82
CA SER A 963 11.50 4.68 41.86
C SER A 963 12.92 5.07 42.25
N ILE A 964 13.49 6.03 41.50
CA ILE A 964 14.85 6.54 41.72
C ILE A 964 14.83 7.77 42.64
N ASN A 965 15.52 7.69 43.77
CA ASN A 965 15.73 8.84 44.67
C ASN A 965 16.91 9.67 44.18
N ILE A 966 16.63 10.72 43.40
CA ILE A 966 17.65 11.70 43.01
C ILE A 966 17.82 12.71 44.15
N GLY A 967 18.95 12.63 44.86
CA GLY A 967 19.31 13.63 45.85
C GLY A 967 19.45 15.00 45.19
N TRP A 968 19.00 16.06 45.84
CA TRP A 968 19.11 17.43 45.32
C TRP A 968 19.62 18.36 46.41
N ALA A 969 20.34 19.39 45.99
CA ALA A 969 20.78 20.49 46.84
C ALA A 969 20.21 21.79 46.28
N VAL A 970 20.02 22.79 47.16
CA VAL A 970 19.73 24.16 46.74
C VAL A 970 20.95 25.01 47.03
N GLU A 971 21.51 25.57 45.98
CA GLU A 971 22.51 26.62 46.05
C GLU A 971 21.81 27.98 46.04
N ASN A 972 22.42 28.99 46.69
CA ASN A 972 21.91 30.37 46.75
C ASN A 972 20.54 30.54 47.44
N ARG A 973 20.19 29.66 48.38
CA ARG A 973 18.98 29.83 49.21
C ARG A 973 19.21 30.92 50.25
N ASP A 974 18.77 32.14 49.97
CA ASP A 974 18.81 33.25 50.93
C ASP A 974 17.60 33.21 51.87
N THR A 975 17.83 33.12 53.18
CA THR A 975 16.77 33.03 54.20
C THR A 975 16.18 34.39 54.58
N GLU A 976 16.81 35.49 54.17
CA GLU A 976 16.38 36.87 54.49
C GLU A 976 15.49 37.50 53.40
N ALA A 977 15.40 36.88 52.22
CA ALA A 977 14.52 37.32 51.14
C ALA A 977 13.06 36.94 51.46
N THR A 978 12.34 37.80 52.18
CA THR A 978 10.90 37.62 52.40
C THR A 978 10.12 38.14 51.19
N GLY A 979 9.84 37.25 50.24
CA GLY A 979 8.91 37.52 49.14
C GLY A 979 9.44 37.15 47.77
N GLN A 980 9.49 35.85 47.48
CA GLN A 980 9.19 35.28 46.18
C GLN A 980 8.74 33.83 46.37
#